data_AF-A0A4V6CSY8-F1
#
_entry.id   AF-A0A4V6CSY8-F1
#
_cell.length_a   1.000
_cell.length_b   1.000
_cell.length_c   1.000
_cell.angle_alpha   90.00
_cell.angle_beta   90.00
_cell.angle_gamma   90.00
#
_symmetry.space_group_name_H-M   'P 1'
#
loop_
_entity.id
_entity.type
_entity.pdbx_description
1 polymer ?
#
loop_
_entity_poly.entity_id
_entity_poly.type
_entity_poly.pdbx_seq_one_letter_code
_entity_poly.pdbx_strand_id
1 'polypeptide(L)'
;MPGITKQSFRSEVSWLLIMTLSAPVIADMQSLDDDELADISGQSGITLEMELGMTADRLSYFDDGNGIYLEDFRVGSASRPGESAAHVIRVDITEDAALNLNYLVEDRRIEFGDIRLAGAPGIGMGGVFFDHSLQGSLRISPGGAYGSSGYTFDTAYTMTGARLGYRTNGNEVFLDDVTLDVEAFGITLDVVGNTLEFNAPRITGSYDVGAIRYSGNPVNHGNSFDVATGQALPSYGGLSGTFDLSSKTGITAGGRDGEGFRLDNQATINSASFIYHDDSNMLAFRDITGHYNVNDLRMDVTTDRFGRNALGLTLGSLDGEFNIGRIEMGGGGKSLGEVNVSFMLRDHTYNGRSYTNAVYVQGGGHPDAGPQGLRLSAEWSLQLADLSYTEDGNRVIFSGLQSWGQGDVTVNVTRDGEINGTHFYDGLRIGFEDVNAGYRINGLRVGGDDAPLQGGTELLLALGFYPAYEFEMDGQVTLGAGGASGEGLTINSDIHIRNGQAAIIAAPYDEGEGEISQKGLWISDLSYDSHVRDMTIDVTDEGLDIIKGEAWSMMDVGNLRVGDKATGASFGRFVLQKYETGSSMTIVPGGAGDVCAGGSGSTPADCTASGGLWEARGEEGITIRLKQIFARAVSDTRKNAFTWETNRQTDSSGSPINNTGTRLVLNDIHTSDGGDFDGDGVDDNAFGMRTDLSVDVYQTKVVKKTDGADALGVTGARGDEKIMDAAAAAGYRYVSSPTATELENRPLGFAVQARSRFKELSINNIDLVHPTGGPQTAVYGVKMQNFDIEANLTATPIP
;
A
#
# COMPACT_ATOMS: atom_id res chain seq x y z
N MET A 1 -46.11 -41.70 51.63
CA MET A 1 -47.21 -41.68 52.63
C MET A 1 -46.58 -41.70 54.03
N PRO A 2 -47.14 -41.03 55.04
CA PRO A 2 -48.36 -40.22 55.08
C PRO A 2 -48.06 -38.75 55.52
N GLY A 3 -48.84 -37.74 55.20
CA GLY A 3 -50.25 -37.73 54.85
C GLY A 3 -51.09 -37.27 56.03
N ILE A 4 -51.87 -36.20 55.77
CA ILE A 4 -53.21 -35.93 56.28
C ILE A 4 -53.35 -34.74 57.27
N THR A 5 -53.60 -33.58 56.65
CA THR A 5 -54.79 -32.73 56.81
C THR A 5 -55.61 -32.80 58.11
N LYS A 6 -55.89 -31.63 58.70
CA LYS A 6 -57.27 -31.14 58.88
C LYS A 6 -57.32 -29.63 59.11
N GLN A 7 -58.09 -28.99 58.24
CA GLN A 7 -58.56 -27.62 58.31
C GLN A 7 -59.42 -27.37 59.55
N SER A 8 -59.39 -26.14 60.06
CA SER A 8 -60.51 -25.50 60.76
C SER A 8 -60.43 -24.00 60.54
N PHE A 9 -61.36 -23.50 59.72
CA PHE A 9 -61.65 -22.10 59.41
C PHE A 9 -62.24 -21.35 60.63
N ARG A 10 -61.87 -20.07 60.78
CA ARG A 10 -62.66 -18.90 61.25
C ARG A 10 -61.76 -17.66 61.09
N SER A 11 -61.91 -16.88 60.00
CA SER A 11 -62.58 -15.56 59.92
C SER A 11 -62.36 -14.70 61.18
N GLU A 12 -61.78 -13.50 61.12
CA GLU A 12 -62.20 -12.36 60.29
C GLU A 12 -61.04 -11.42 59.89
N VAL A 13 -61.10 -10.95 58.63
CA VAL A 13 -61.00 -9.55 58.16
C VAL A 13 -59.84 -8.66 58.66
N SER A 14 -58.84 -8.47 57.79
CA SER A 14 -58.53 -7.19 57.10
C SER A 14 -57.13 -7.26 56.50
N TRP A 15 -57.05 -7.49 55.20
CA TRP A 15 -55.82 -7.39 54.43
C TRP A 15 -55.56 -5.91 54.14
N LEU A 16 -54.53 -5.34 54.77
CA LEU A 16 -53.91 -4.11 54.30
C LEU A 16 -52.95 -4.49 53.17
N LEU A 17 -53.39 -4.23 51.94
CA LEU A 17 -52.59 -4.31 50.74
C LEU A 17 -51.71 -3.05 50.68
N ILE A 18 -50.42 -3.18 50.97
CA ILE A 18 -49.43 -2.15 50.65
C ILE A 18 -49.11 -2.31 49.16
N MET A 19 -49.84 -1.59 48.31
CA MET A 19 -49.39 -1.26 46.96
C MET A 19 -48.40 -0.10 47.06
N THR A 20 -47.12 -0.36 46.84
CA THR A 20 -46.17 0.68 46.44
C THR A 20 -46.44 1.01 44.98
N LEU A 21 -47.29 2.03 44.75
CA LEU A 21 -47.44 2.69 43.46
C LEU A 21 -46.18 3.50 43.20
N SER A 22 -45.40 3.10 42.20
CA SER A 22 -44.41 3.95 41.54
C SER A 22 -45.16 5.15 40.95
N ALA A 23 -44.87 6.36 41.42
CA ALA A 23 -45.43 7.56 40.80
C ALA A 23 -44.85 7.71 39.39
N PRO A 24 -45.66 7.95 38.34
CA PRO A 24 -45.14 8.45 37.08
C PRO A 24 -44.63 9.87 37.33
N VAL A 25 -43.35 10.11 37.07
CA VAL A 25 -42.85 11.47 36.88
C VAL A 25 -43.40 11.93 35.53
N ILE A 26 -44.55 12.59 35.57
CA ILE A 26 -45.05 13.38 34.44
C ILE A 26 -44.26 14.69 34.51
N ALA A 27 -43.25 14.82 33.65
CA ALA A 27 -42.73 16.14 33.29
C ALA A 27 -43.80 16.80 32.42
N ASP A 28 -44.64 17.61 33.04
CA ASP A 28 -45.62 18.43 32.33
C ASP A 28 -44.84 19.59 31.68
N MET A 29 -44.69 19.59 30.36
CA MET A 29 -44.21 20.78 29.65
C MET A 29 -45.32 21.81 29.70
N GLN A 30 -45.19 22.78 30.60
CA GLN A 30 -46.12 23.90 30.71
C GLN A 30 -45.98 24.76 29.46
N SER A 31 -47.06 24.84 28.66
CA SER A 31 -47.16 25.80 27.55
C SER A 31 -47.03 27.20 28.13
N LEU A 32 -45.99 27.93 27.73
CA LEU A 32 -45.86 29.35 28.03
C LEU A 32 -46.91 30.13 27.23
N ASP A 33 -47.48 31.16 27.85
CA ASP A 33 -48.48 32.06 27.26
C ASP A 33 -47.77 33.04 26.30
N ASP A 34 -48.39 33.37 25.16
CA ASP A 34 -47.79 34.20 24.10
C ASP A 34 -47.44 35.61 24.62
N ASP A 35 -48.15 36.10 25.64
CA ASP A 35 -47.88 37.38 26.29
C ASP A 35 -46.64 37.36 27.22
N GLU A 36 -46.21 36.19 27.72
CA GLU A 36 -44.95 36.05 28.48
C GLU A 36 -43.72 35.88 27.56
N LEU A 37 -43.92 35.37 26.34
CA LEU A 37 -42.86 35.23 25.32
C LEU A 37 -42.60 36.52 24.52
N ALA A 38 -43.58 37.42 24.45
CA ALA A 38 -43.45 38.70 23.73
C ALA A 38 -42.45 39.69 24.37
N ASP A 39 -42.15 39.53 25.67
CA ASP A 39 -41.20 40.37 26.41
C ASP A 39 -39.77 39.78 26.51
N ILE A 40 -39.53 38.58 25.96
CA ILE A 40 -38.18 38.01 25.84
C ILE A 40 -37.48 38.61 24.61
N SER A 41 -36.98 39.84 24.75
CA SER A 41 -36.01 40.43 23.81
C SER A 41 -34.58 39.98 24.13
N GLY A 42 -34.34 38.67 24.04
CA GLY A 42 -33.02 38.09 24.28
C GLY A 42 -32.12 38.22 23.05
N GLN A 43 -31.45 39.36 22.85
CA GLN A 43 -30.30 39.50 21.93
C GLN A 43 -29.02 38.79 22.45
N SER A 44 -29.16 37.69 23.20
CA SER A 44 -28.05 37.03 23.88
C SER A 44 -28.13 35.54 23.64
N GLY A 45 -27.14 35.00 22.91
CA GLY A 45 -27.05 33.59 22.55
C GLY A 45 -27.15 32.64 23.76
N ILE A 46 -27.66 31.44 23.52
CA ILE A 46 -27.84 30.39 24.52
C ILE A 46 -26.50 29.67 24.70
N THR A 47 -26.02 29.52 25.93
CA THR A 47 -24.88 28.62 26.21
C THR A 47 -25.40 27.34 26.86
N LEU A 48 -25.10 26.20 26.24
CA LEU A 48 -25.36 24.87 26.78
C LEU A 48 -24.06 24.29 27.32
N GLU A 49 -24.04 23.95 28.60
CA GLU A 49 -22.95 23.21 29.24
C GLU A 49 -23.47 21.80 29.55
N MET A 50 -22.81 20.78 29.02
CA MET A 50 -23.23 19.39 29.08
C MET A 50 -22.10 18.50 29.61
N GLU A 51 -22.45 17.56 30.47
CA GLU A 51 -21.61 16.41 30.82
C GLU A 51 -22.17 15.19 30.09
N LEU A 52 -21.46 14.70 29.07
CA LEU A 52 -21.91 13.61 28.21
C LEU A 52 -21.33 12.27 28.68
N GLY A 53 -22.21 11.43 29.24
CA GLY A 53 -21.95 10.02 29.52
C GLY A 53 -23.07 9.17 28.92
N MET A 54 -22.74 8.27 28.00
CA MET A 54 -23.72 7.40 27.36
C MET A 54 -23.12 6.01 27.18
N THR A 55 -23.91 4.98 27.49
CA THR A 55 -23.57 3.59 27.24
C THR A 55 -24.77 2.87 26.65
N ALA A 56 -24.54 2.05 25.64
CA ALA A 56 -25.54 1.13 25.11
C ALA A 56 -24.88 -0.22 24.82
N ASP A 57 -25.51 -1.31 25.27
CA ASP A 57 -24.98 -2.66 25.02
C ASP A 57 -24.87 -2.95 23.52
N ARG A 58 -25.78 -2.39 22.71
CA ARG A 58 -25.81 -2.60 21.26
C ARG A 58 -26.56 -1.50 20.51
N LEU A 59 -25.97 -1.00 19.43
CA LEU A 59 -26.67 -0.32 18.34
C LEU A 59 -26.85 -1.31 17.17
N SER A 60 -28.01 -1.28 16.51
CA SER A 60 -28.31 -2.21 15.41
C SER A 60 -28.86 -1.47 14.20
N TYR A 61 -28.32 -1.77 13.03
CA TYR A 61 -28.85 -1.34 11.74
C TYR A 61 -29.22 -2.58 10.93
N PHE A 62 -30.35 -2.52 10.23
CA PHE A 62 -30.85 -3.59 9.39
C PHE A 62 -31.15 -3.08 7.99
N ASP A 63 -30.83 -3.91 7.01
CA ASP A 63 -30.99 -3.68 5.58
C ASP A 63 -31.26 -5.03 4.93
N ASP A 64 -32.33 -5.13 4.14
CA ASP A 64 -32.78 -6.37 3.49
C ASP A 64 -32.86 -7.61 4.41
N GLY A 65 -33.18 -7.39 5.69
CA GLY A 65 -33.27 -8.44 6.71
C GLY A 65 -31.93 -8.94 7.27
N ASN A 66 -30.81 -8.44 6.75
CA ASN A 66 -29.48 -8.57 7.33
C ASN A 66 -29.21 -7.39 8.26
N GLY A 67 -28.26 -7.53 9.18
CA GLY A 67 -27.96 -6.42 10.08
C GLY A 67 -26.51 -6.39 10.54
N ILE A 68 -26.12 -5.20 11.00
CA ILE A 68 -24.84 -4.92 11.64
C ILE A 68 -25.10 -4.44 13.08
N TYR A 69 -24.28 -4.93 13.99
CA TYR A 69 -24.34 -4.65 15.42
C TYR A 69 -23.05 -3.95 15.84
N LEU A 70 -23.19 -2.80 16.47
CA LEU A 70 -22.10 -2.15 17.20
C LEU A 70 -22.32 -2.47 18.67
N GLU A 71 -21.45 -3.30 19.25
CA GLU A 71 -21.56 -3.77 20.62
C GLU A 71 -20.73 -2.91 21.56
N ASP A 72 -21.15 -2.83 22.83
CA ASP A 72 -20.48 -2.08 23.89
C ASP A 72 -20.20 -0.62 23.51
N PHE A 73 -21.23 0.06 22.98
CA PHE A 73 -21.11 1.46 22.61
C PHE A 73 -20.98 2.33 23.85
N ARG A 74 -19.95 3.17 23.90
CA ARG A 74 -19.74 4.15 24.97
C ARG A 74 -19.33 5.52 24.46
N VAL A 75 -19.79 6.55 25.17
CA VAL A 75 -19.31 7.92 25.09
C VAL A 75 -19.06 8.42 26.50
N GLY A 76 -17.86 8.95 26.76
CA GLY A 76 -17.47 9.44 28.09
C GLY A 76 -16.06 10.02 28.09
N SER A 77 -15.45 10.16 29.27
CA SER A 77 -14.09 10.66 29.42
C SER A 77 -13.06 9.66 28.89
N ALA A 78 -12.10 10.13 28.09
CA ALA A 78 -10.99 9.31 27.59
C ALA A 78 -9.95 9.04 28.68
N SER A 79 -9.60 10.06 29.47
CA SER A 79 -8.61 9.98 30.55
C SER A 79 -9.12 9.34 31.84
N ARG A 80 -10.44 9.40 32.09
CA ARG A 80 -11.09 8.88 33.31
C ARG A 80 -12.22 7.90 32.93
N PRO A 81 -11.90 6.62 32.73
CA PRO A 81 -12.88 5.61 32.32
C PRO A 81 -14.11 5.56 33.24
N GLY A 82 -15.31 5.65 32.65
CA GLY A 82 -16.58 5.61 33.36
C GLY A 82 -17.12 6.98 33.81
N GLU A 83 -16.36 8.06 33.62
CA GLU A 83 -16.85 9.43 33.82
C GLU A 83 -17.39 10.04 32.51
N SER A 84 -18.14 11.14 32.63
CA SER A 84 -18.67 11.91 31.49
C SER A 84 -17.59 12.82 30.88
N ALA A 85 -17.72 13.12 29.58
CA ALA A 85 -16.92 14.14 28.89
C ALA A 85 -17.59 15.52 28.96
N ALA A 86 -16.82 16.59 28.99
CA ALA A 86 -17.36 17.95 29.00
C ALA A 86 -17.63 18.46 27.58
N HIS A 87 -18.78 19.12 27.38
CA HIS A 87 -19.16 19.72 26.11
C HIS A 87 -19.89 21.05 26.34
N VAL A 88 -19.34 22.13 25.82
CA VAL A 88 -19.93 23.47 25.86
C VAL A 88 -20.28 23.90 24.45
N ILE A 89 -21.54 24.27 24.20
CA ILE A 89 -22.01 24.81 22.91
C ILE A 89 -22.64 26.17 23.15
N ARG A 90 -22.15 27.20 22.47
CA ARG A 90 -22.82 28.51 22.37
C ARG A 90 -23.59 28.57 21.07
N VAL A 91 -24.88 28.80 21.20
CA VAL A 91 -25.86 28.85 20.11
C VAL A 91 -26.31 30.28 19.91
N ASP A 92 -26.17 30.78 18.70
CA ASP A 92 -26.65 32.11 18.30
C ASP A 92 -27.40 32.03 16.97
N ILE A 93 -28.44 32.84 16.82
CA ILE A 93 -29.24 32.94 15.59
C ILE A 93 -29.16 34.38 15.10
N THR A 94 -28.57 34.58 13.92
CA THR A 94 -28.34 35.91 13.35
C THR A 94 -29.55 36.45 12.58
N GLU A 95 -29.54 37.74 12.25
CA GLU A 95 -30.64 38.44 11.55
C GLU A 95 -30.96 37.84 10.16
N ASP A 96 -29.98 37.18 9.54
CA ASP A 96 -30.12 36.44 8.27
C ASP A 96 -30.63 34.99 8.46
N ALA A 97 -31.10 34.65 9.67
CA ALA A 97 -31.56 33.33 10.07
C ALA A 97 -30.48 32.22 10.02
N ALA A 98 -29.20 32.58 10.03
CA ALA A 98 -28.12 31.61 10.19
C ALA A 98 -27.97 31.18 11.66
N LEU A 99 -27.75 29.88 11.87
CA LEU A 99 -27.45 29.27 13.16
C LEU A 99 -25.93 29.18 13.33
N ASN A 100 -25.38 29.86 14.31
CA ASN A 100 -23.96 29.78 14.68
C ASN A 100 -23.79 28.95 15.95
N LEU A 101 -22.96 27.93 15.86
CA LEU A 101 -22.58 27.05 16.97
C LEU A 101 -21.08 27.24 17.23
N ASN A 102 -20.70 27.69 18.42
CA ASN A 102 -19.31 27.61 18.88
C ASN A 102 -19.22 26.51 19.91
N TYR A 103 -18.37 25.50 19.68
CA TYR A 103 -18.28 24.34 20.54
C TYR A 103 -16.88 24.16 21.13
N LEU A 104 -16.85 23.63 22.34
CA LEU A 104 -15.68 23.13 23.03
C LEU A 104 -16.03 21.76 23.62
N VAL A 105 -15.36 20.72 23.14
CA VAL A 105 -15.43 19.34 23.64
C VAL A 105 -14.09 19.03 24.28
N GLU A 106 -14.10 18.52 25.50
CA GLU A 106 -12.87 18.16 26.22
C GLU A 106 -12.90 16.70 26.63
N ASP A 107 -11.78 16.01 26.38
CA ASP A 107 -11.48 14.67 26.88
C ASP A 107 -12.56 13.63 26.51
N ARG A 108 -13.09 13.65 25.28
CA ARG A 108 -14.16 12.73 24.87
C ARG A 108 -13.61 11.49 24.19
N ARG A 109 -13.98 10.30 24.70
CA ARG A 109 -13.87 9.01 24.02
C ARG A 109 -15.23 8.59 23.46
N ILE A 110 -15.24 8.18 22.20
CA ILE A 110 -16.33 7.44 21.55
C ILE A 110 -15.79 6.05 21.22
N GLU A 111 -16.49 4.99 21.59
CA GLU A 111 -15.99 3.62 21.40
C GLU A 111 -17.09 2.61 21.10
N PHE A 112 -16.73 1.61 20.31
CA PHE A 112 -17.44 0.34 20.15
C PHE A 112 -16.48 -0.79 20.55
N GLY A 113 -16.90 -1.69 21.44
CA GLY A 113 -16.08 -2.82 21.87
C GLY A 113 -15.94 -3.90 20.80
N ASP A 114 -16.95 -4.06 19.95
CA ASP A 114 -16.92 -4.96 18.80
C ASP A 114 -17.92 -4.52 17.72
N ILE A 115 -17.68 -4.94 16.48
CA ILE A 115 -18.60 -4.76 15.35
C ILE A 115 -18.90 -6.14 14.77
N ARG A 116 -20.18 -6.47 14.63
CA ARG A 116 -20.64 -7.81 14.19
C ARG A 116 -21.71 -7.75 13.14
N LEU A 117 -21.77 -8.81 12.34
CA LEU A 117 -22.87 -9.03 11.41
C LEU A 117 -23.87 -10.00 12.03
N ALA A 118 -25.16 -9.75 11.84
CA ALA A 118 -26.24 -10.51 12.46
C ALA A 118 -26.20 -12.02 12.14
N GLY A 119 -25.74 -12.37 10.93
CA GLY A 119 -25.59 -13.76 10.50
C GLY A 119 -24.33 -14.46 11.01
N ALA A 120 -23.46 -13.75 11.73
CA ALA A 120 -22.16 -14.26 12.20
C ALA A 120 -21.89 -13.88 13.68
N PRO A 121 -22.76 -14.24 14.63
CA PRO A 121 -22.72 -13.71 16.01
C PRO A 121 -21.49 -14.17 16.84
N GLY A 122 -20.73 -15.16 16.37
CA GLY A 122 -19.55 -15.68 17.08
C GLY A 122 -18.22 -15.08 16.64
N ILE A 123 -18.21 -14.21 15.64
CA ILE A 123 -17.00 -13.58 15.09
C ILE A 123 -17.22 -12.09 14.93
N GLY A 124 -16.23 -11.30 15.35
CA GLY A 124 -16.28 -9.84 15.35
C GLY A 124 -15.22 -9.23 14.47
N MET A 125 -15.45 -7.99 14.03
CA MET A 125 -14.46 -7.20 13.29
C MET A 125 -13.40 -6.60 14.23
N GLY A 126 -13.64 -6.58 15.55
CA GLY A 126 -12.82 -5.88 16.53
C GLY A 126 -13.45 -4.54 16.96
N GLY A 127 -12.84 -3.94 17.98
CA GLY A 127 -13.27 -2.68 18.57
C GLY A 127 -12.55 -1.47 17.97
N VAL A 128 -13.20 -0.32 18.04
CA VAL A 128 -12.64 0.97 17.63
C VAL A 128 -12.91 1.99 18.72
N PHE A 129 -11.92 2.83 19.02
CA PHE A 129 -12.09 3.98 19.92
C PHE A 129 -11.53 5.26 19.29
N PHE A 130 -12.15 6.38 19.62
CA PHE A 130 -11.75 7.69 19.16
C PHE A 130 -11.79 8.70 20.32
N ASP A 131 -10.61 9.14 20.73
CA ASP A 131 -10.38 10.14 21.78
C ASP A 131 -10.15 11.49 21.12
N HIS A 132 -10.72 12.56 21.65
CA HIS A 132 -10.43 13.91 21.16
C HIS A 132 -10.86 15.00 22.14
N SER A 133 -10.13 16.11 22.08
CA SER A 133 -10.61 17.43 22.48
C SER A 133 -10.73 18.29 21.23
N LEU A 134 -11.85 19.00 21.09
CA LEU A 134 -12.24 19.67 19.86
C LEU A 134 -12.80 21.06 20.16
N GLN A 135 -12.26 22.09 19.53
CA GLN A 135 -12.77 23.45 19.62
C GLN A 135 -13.00 24.02 18.22
N GLY A 136 -14.14 24.67 18.01
CA GLY A 136 -14.43 25.24 16.70
C GLY A 136 -15.76 25.96 16.62
N SER A 137 -16.12 26.30 15.38
CA SER A 137 -17.39 26.89 15.02
C SER A 137 -18.03 26.16 13.83
N LEU A 138 -19.36 26.16 13.82
CA LEU A 138 -20.20 25.70 12.72
C LEU A 138 -21.31 26.73 12.51
N ARG A 139 -21.36 27.33 11.32
CA ARG A 139 -22.46 28.18 10.88
C ARG A 139 -23.28 27.42 9.84
N ILE A 140 -24.60 27.41 10.04
CA ILE A 140 -25.58 26.82 9.13
C ILE A 140 -26.50 27.93 8.65
N SER A 141 -26.50 28.20 7.35
CA SER A 141 -27.31 29.26 6.73
C SER A 141 -28.33 28.65 5.77
N PRO A 142 -29.56 29.21 5.66
CA PRO A 142 -30.53 28.76 4.66
C PRO A 142 -30.07 29.13 3.24
N GLY A 143 -30.43 28.29 2.27
CA GLY A 143 -30.03 28.41 0.87
C GLY A 143 -28.82 27.53 0.55
N GLY A 144 -28.92 26.75 -0.52
CA GLY A 144 -27.84 25.92 -1.06
C GLY A 144 -27.46 26.34 -2.47
N ALA A 145 -26.65 25.52 -3.15
CA ALA A 145 -26.13 25.82 -4.48
C ALA A 145 -27.24 25.84 -5.57
N TYR A 146 -28.37 25.17 -5.33
CA TYR A 146 -29.43 24.97 -6.33
C TYR A 146 -30.76 25.65 -5.99
N GLY A 147 -30.87 26.30 -4.83
CA GLY A 147 -32.07 27.05 -4.46
C GLY A 147 -32.16 27.41 -2.98
N SER A 148 -33.25 28.08 -2.62
CA SER A 148 -33.51 28.56 -1.26
C SER A 148 -33.89 27.46 -0.26
N SER A 149 -34.11 26.22 -0.71
CA SER A 149 -34.49 25.08 0.13
C SER A 149 -33.32 24.24 0.64
N GLY A 150 -32.11 24.48 0.12
CA GLY A 150 -30.88 23.83 0.60
C GLY A 150 -30.31 24.53 1.84
N TYR A 151 -29.14 24.04 2.28
CA TYR A 151 -28.38 24.63 3.39
C TYR A 151 -26.94 24.89 2.97
N THR A 152 -26.34 25.95 3.51
CA THR A 152 -24.91 26.23 3.41
C THR A 152 -24.27 26.06 4.79
N PHE A 153 -23.11 25.41 4.85
CA PHE A 153 -22.33 25.14 6.06
C PHE A 153 -20.95 25.78 5.93
N ASP A 154 -20.57 26.46 6.99
CA ASP A 154 -19.22 26.98 7.21
C ASP A 154 -18.71 26.38 8.51
N THR A 155 -17.58 25.68 8.48
CA THR A 155 -16.98 25.07 9.66
C THR A 155 -15.51 25.36 9.75
N ALA A 156 -15.04 25.65 10.95
CA ALA A 156 -13.62 25.77 11.26
C ALA A 156 -13.36 25.19 12.65
N TYR A 157 -12.42 24.26 12.77
CA TYR A 157 -12.12 23.63 14.06
C TYR A 157 -10.67 23.16 14.17
N THR A 158 -10.24 23.04 15.42
CA THR A 158 -8.99 22.41 15.81
C THR A 158 -9.30 21.27 16.77
N MET A 159 -8.77 20.09 16.46
CA MET A 159 -8.74 18.93 17.32
C MET A 159 -7.32 18.74 17.86
N THR A 160 -7.18 18.40 19.14
CA THR A 160 -5.87 18.21 19.78
C THR A 160 -5.83 16.98 20.68
N GLY A 161 -4.65 16.38 20.82
CA GLY A 161 -4.39 15.23 21.69
C GLY A 161 -5.28 14.03 21.40
N ALA A 162 -5.75 13.90 20.16
CA ALA A 162 -6.71 12.88 19.78
C ALA A 162 -6.02 11.52 19.60
N ARG A 163 -6.80 10.44 19.72
CA ARG A 163 -6.34 9.07 19.46
C ARG A 163 -7.38 8.32 18.65
N LEU A 164 -6.96 7.56 17.66
CA LEU A 164 -7.83 6.66 16.91
C LEU A 164 -7.22 5.27 16.94
N GLY A 165 -7.90 4.32 17.57
CA GLY A 165 -7.38 2.97 17.76
C GLY A 165 -8.28 1.87 17.23
N TYR A 166 -7.63 0.82 16.73
CA TYR A 166 -8.24 -0.44 16.34
C TYR A 166 -7.73 -1.57 17.25
N ARG A 167 -8.65 -2.38 17.77
CA ARG A 167 -8.37 -3.39 18.78
C ARG A 167 -8.95 -4.74 18.38
N THR A 168 -8.14 -5.80 18.48
CA THR A 168 -8.59 -7.18 18.27
C THR A 168 -7.99 -8.10 19.31
N ASN A 169 -8.80 -8.95 19.93
CA ASN A 169 -8.36 -10.01 20.85
C ASN A 169 -7.48 -9.47 22.00
N GLY A 170 -7.70 -8.22 22.40
CA GLY A 170 -6.95 -7.53 23.46
C GLY A 170 -5.73 -6.75 23.01
N ASN A 171 -5.25 -6.89 21.77
CA ASN A 171 -4.14 -6.10 21.25
C ASN A 171 -4.65 -4.90 20.47
N GLU A 172 -3.88 -3.81 20.41
CA GLU A 172 -4.28 -2.57 19.76
C GLU A 172 -3.15 -1.92 18.96
N VAL A 173 -3.54 -1.26 17.86
CA VAL A 173 -2.74 -0.27 17.14
C VAL A 173 -3.53 1.03 17.11
N PHE A 174 -2.89 2.16 17.37
CA PHE A 174 -3.58 3.44 17.39
C PHE A 174 -2.70 4.62 16.97
N LEU A 175 -3.32 5.62 16.36
CA LEU A 175 -2.75 6.95 16.17
C LEU A 175 -2.75 7.65 17.53
N ASP A 176 -1.62 8.23 17.92
CA ASP A 176 -1.42 8.92 19.19
C ASP A 176 -1.05 10.39 18.97
N ASP A 177 -1.49 11.23 19.90
CA ASP A 177 -1.28 12.69 19.89
C ASP A 177 -1.67 13.36 18.57
N VAL A 178 -2.87 13.04 18.07
CA VAL A 178 -3.37 13.58 16.81
C VAL A 178 -3.83 15.03 17.00
N THR A 179 -3.27 15.92 16.18
CA THR A 179 -3.75 17.29 15.98
C THR A 179 -4.30 17.44 14.57
N LEU A 180 -5.46 18.08 14.43
CA LEU A 180 -6.12 18.31 13.13
C LEU A 180 -6.75 19.69 13.12
N ASP A 181 -6.36 20.52 12.16
CA ASP A 181 -6.94 21.83 11.88
C ASP A 181 -7.70 21.76 10.55
N VAL A 182 -8.96 22.19 10.53
CA VAL A 182 -9.81 22.16 9.33
C VAL A 182 -10.57 23.47 9.19
N GLU A 183 -10.58 24.00 7.98
CA GLU A 183 -11.48 25.06 7.52
C GLU A 183 -12.21 24.58 6.26
N ALA A 184 -13.54 24.64 6.29
CA ALA A 184 -14.35 24.31 5.13
C ALA A 184 -15.53 25.28 5.05
N PHE A 185 -15.56 26.07 3.99
CA PHE A 185 -16.52 27.16 3.82
C PHE A 185 -17.32 27.00 2.54
N GLY A 186 -18.57 27.45 2.57
CA GLY A 186 -19.49 27.38 1.44
C GLY A 186 -19.89 25.96 1.07
N ILE A 187 -19.81 25.00 2.00
CA ILE A 187 -20.33 23.66 1.76
C ILE A 187 -21.84 23.76 1.56
N THR A 188 -22.41 23.16 0.52
CA THR A 188 -23.86 23.14 0.33
C THR A 188 -24.43 21.73 0.40
N LEU A 189 -25.64 21.62 0.94
CA LEU A 189 -26.46 20.41 0.91
C LEU A 189 -27.80 20.73 0.26
N ASP A 190 -28.06 20.12 -0.88
CA ASP A 190 -29.23 20.37 -1.73
C ASP A 190 -29.92 19.06 -2.09
N VAL A 191 -31.23 19.09 -2.33
CA VAL A 191 -31.96 17.97 -2.96
C VAL A 191 -32.22 18.35 -4.41
N VAL A 192 -31.60 17.61 -5.34
CA VAL A 192 -31.70 17.83 -6.79
C VAL A 192 -32.36 16.61 -7.42
N GLY A 193 -33.64 16.72 -7.76
CA GLY A 193 -34.43 15.57 -8.21
C GLY A 193 -34.57 14.52 -7.09
N ASN A 194 -33.98 13.33 -7.30
CA ASN A 194 -33.94 12.25 -6.30
C ASN A 194 -32.58 12.13 -5.60
N THR A 195 -31.66 13.07 -5.83
CA THR A 195 -30.29 13.02 -5.33
C THR A 195 -30.12 14.03 -4.19
N LEU A 196 -29.55 13.57 -3.08
CA LEU A 196 -29.00 14.46 -2.06
C LEU A 196 -27.58 14.85 -2.50
N GLU A 197 -27.38 16.11 -2.82
CA GLU A 197 -26.12 16.63 -3.33
C GLU A 197 -25.37 17.40 -2.24
N PHE A 198 -24.16 16.93 -1.94
CA PHE A 198 -23.22 17.57 -1.02
C PHE A 198 -22.06 18.15 -1.82
N ASN A 199 -21.92 19.48 -1.83
CA ASN A 199 -20.88 20.18 -2.56
C ASN A 199 -19.95 20.88 -1.57
N ALA A 200 -18.69 20.51 -1.55
CA ALA A 200 -17.65 21.14 -0.75
C ALA A 200 -16.65 21.85 -1.69
N PRO A 201 -16.84 23.15 -1.96
CA PRO A 201 -16.05 23.85 -2.96
C PRO A 201 -14.59 24.03 -2.54
N ARG A 202 -14.32 24.04 -1.23
CA ARG A 202 -12.96 24.07 -0.67
C ARG A 202 -12.94 23.57 0.77
N ILE A 203 -12.04 22.64 1.05
CA ILE A 203 -11.72 22.11 2.38
C ILE A 203 -10.21 22.21 2.52
N THR A 204 -9.73 23.00 3.48
CA THR A 204 -8.30 23.16 3.75
C THR A 204 -7.96 22.79 5.18
N GLY A 205 -6.76 22.28 5.40
CA GLY A 205 -6.33 21.94 6.75
C GLY A 205 -4.95 21.36 6.83
N SER A 206 -4.59 20.97 8.06
CA SER A 206 -3.35 20.27 8.38
C SER A 206 -3.60 19.22 9.45
N TYR A 207 -2.81 18.16 9.42
CA TYR A 207 -2.81 17.12 10.44
C TYR A 207 -1.39 16.81 10.90
N ASP A 208 -1.28 16.39 12.15
CA ASP A 208 -0.07 15.90 12.78
C ASP A 208 -0.45 14.71 13.68
N VAL A 209 0.31 13.63 13.58
CA VAL A 209 0.19 12.41 14.39
C VAL A 209 1.56 12.22 15.02
N GLY A 210 1.65 12.46 16.33
CA GLY A 210 2.93 12.38 17.04
C GLY A 210 3.55 10.98 16.99
N ALA A 211 2.73 9.92 17.04
CA ALA A 211 3.20 8.54 16.90
C ALA A 211 2.07 7.60 16.50
N ILE A 212 2.37 6.56 15.73
CA ILE A 212 1.51 5.38 15.58
C ILE A 212 2.05 4.32 16.52
N ARG A 213 1.22 3.77 17.40
CA ARG A 213 1.66 2.90 18.50
C ARG A 213 1.05 1.51 18.43
N TYR A 214 1.78 0.54 18.96
CA TYR A 214 1.32 -0.84 19.15
C TYR A 214 1.33 -1.21 20.63
N SER A 215 0.32 -1.97 21.07
CA SER A 215 0.32 -2.67 22.35
C SER A 215 -0.22 -4.09 22.23
N GLY A 216 0.60 -5.06 22.62
CA GLY A 216 0.21 -6.45 22.85
C GLY A 216 -0.24 -6.75 24.30
N ASN A 217 -0.37 -5.73 25.14
CA ASN A 217 -0.84 -5.86 26.52
C ASN A 217 -2.38 -5.72 26.57
N PRO A 218 -3.12 -6.79 26.94
CA PRO A 218 -4.59 -6.75 26.99
C PRO A 218 -5.18 -5.75 27.99
N VAL A 219 -4.39 -5.29 28.95
CA VAL A 219 -4.82 -4.30 29.96
C VAL A 219 -4.58 -2.87 29.48
N ASN A 220 -3.74 -2.66 28.46
CA ASN A 220 -3.61 -1.36 27.82
C ASN A 220 -4.86 -1.04 27.00
N HIS A 221 -5.28 0.23 26.97
CA HIS A 221 -6.45 0.64 26.18
C HIS A 221 -6.38 2.13 25.80
N GLY A 222 -5.73 2.42 24.69
CA GLY A 222 -5.51 3.78 24.20
C GLY A 222 -4.62 4.62 25.12
N ASN A 223 -3.59 4.00 25.70
CA ASN A 223 -2.56 4.68 26.52
C ASN A 223 -1.21 4.63 25.81
N SER A 224 -0.51 5.77 25.73
CA SER A 224 0.81 5.89 25.10
C SER A 224 1.93 5.15 25.85
N PHE A 225 1.70 4.79 27.11
CA PHE A 225 2.62 4.06 27.97
C PHE A 225 1.98 2.76 28.39
N ASP A 226 2.78 1.68 28.41
CA ASP A 226 2.34 0.38 28.89
C ASP A 226 1.95 0.49 30.38
N VAL A 227 0.68 0.20 30.68
CA VAL A 227 0.11 0.34 32.03
C VAL A 227 0.74 -0.58 33.09
N ALA A 228 1.43 -1.64 32.69
CA ALA A 228 2.05 -2.58 33.61
C ALA A 228 3.51 -2.19 33.97
N THR A 229 4.24 -1.63 33.02
CA THR A 229 5.68 -1.33 33.14
C THR A 229 5.99 0.17 33.23
N GLY A 230 5.08 1.03 32.78
CA GLY A 230 5.26 2.48 32.67
C GLY A 230 6.22 2.91 31.55
N GLN A 231 6.67 1.99 30.69
CA GLN A 231 7.51 2.31 29.53
C GLN A 231 6.66 2.87 28.38
N ALA A 232 7.25 3.73 27.55
CA ALA A 232 6.59 4.18 26.33
C ALA A 232 6.35 2.98 25.41
N LEU A 233 5.19 2.95 24.75
CA LEU A 233 4.91 1.91 23.76
C LEU A 233 5.78 2.08 22.51
N PRO A 234 6.15 0.98 21.84
CA PRO A 234 6.88 1.05 20.57
C PRO A 234 6.04 1.80 19.52
N SER A 235 6.73 2.46 18.59
CA SER A 235 6.10 3.28 17.55
C SER A 235 6.53 2.87 16.15
N TYR A 236 5.60 3.00 15.21
CA TYR A 236 5.85 2.94 13.78
C TYR A 236 6.33 4.29 13.21
N GLY A 237 6.67 5.29 14.03
CA GLY A 237 6.91 6.66 13.59
C GLY A 237 5.65 7.55 13.61
N GLY A 238 5.79 8.79 13.13
CA GLY A 238 4.75 9.82 13.08
C GLY A 238 4.33 10.21 11.67
N LEU A 239 3.24 10.97 11.53
CA LEU A 239 2.72 11.44 10.24
C LEU A 239 2.34 12.92 10.33
N SER A 240 2.59 13.70 9.28
CA SER A 240 2.01 15.04 9.19
C SER A 240 1.80 15.49 7.75
N GLY A 241 0.99 16.53 7.58
CA GLY A 241 0.71 17.05 6.25
C GLY A 241 -0.31 18.17 6.21
N THR A 242 -0.53 18.66 5.00
CA THR A 242 -1.50 19.70 4.67
C THR A 242 -2.39 19.24 3.53
N PHE A 243 -3.60 19.79 3.42
CA PHE A 243 -4.49 19.51 2.31
C PHE A 243 -5.33 20.74 1.92
N ASP A 244 -5.62 20.84 0.61
CA ASP A 244 -6.62 21.72 -0.01
C ASP A 244 -7.37 20.89 -1.06
N LEU A 245 -8.63 20.62 -0.77
CA LEU A 245 -9.48 19.71 -1.54
C LEU A 245 -10.77 20.40 -1.96
N SER A 246 -11.34 19.98 -3.08
CA SER A 246 -12.73 20.28 -3.43
C SER A 246 -13.45 18.99 -3.81
N SER A 247 -14.74 18.88 -3.52
CA SER A 247 -15.49 17.69 -3.87
C SER A 247 -16.98 17.97 -4.10
N LYS A 248 -17.59 17.13 -4.93
CA LYS A 248 -19.02 17.09 -5.17
C LYS A 248 -19.49 15.64 -5.06
N THR A 249 -20.47 15.39 -4.20
CA THR A 249 -20.99 14.06 -3.90
C THR A 249 -22.50 14.03 -4.09
N GLY A 250 -22.99 13.11 -4.92
CA GLY A 250 -24.40 12.78 -5.04
C GLY A 250 -24.71 11.49 -4.31
N ILE A 251 -25.72 11.50 -3.45
CA ILE A 251 -26.20 10.34 -2.71
C ILE A 251 -27.63 10.03 -3.18
N THR A 252 -27.85 8.78 -3.58
CA THR A 252 -29.17 8.25 -3.98
C THR A 252 -29.43 6.91 -3.27
N ALA A 253 -30.68 6.47 -3.24
CA ALA A 253 -31.01 5.14 -2.72
C ALA A 253 -30.72 4.05 -3.76
N GLY A 254 -30.28 2.87 -3.31
CA GLY A 254 -30.10 1.67 -4.11
C GLY A 254 -28.79 0.93 -3.80
N GLY A 255 -28.89 -0.35 -3.42
CA GLY A 255 -27.77 -1.27 -3.27
C GLY A 255 -27.39 -1.99 -4.57
N ARG A 256 -26.45 -2.94 -4.48
CA ARG A 256 -26.12 -3.82 -5.62
C ARG A 256 -27.36 -4.60 -6.04
N ASP A 257 -28.05 -5.14 -5.03
CA ASP A 257 -29.35 -5.79 -5.10
C ASP A 257 -30.22 -5.25 -3.95
N GLY A 258 -31.39 -4.68 -4.22
CA GLY A 258 -32.33 -4.27 -3.17
C GLY A 258 -32.10 -2.87 -2.58
N GLU A 259 -32.25 -2.77 -1.26
CA GLU A 259 -32.09 -1.54 -0.48
C GLU A 259 -30.60 -1.20 -0.29
N GLY A 260 -30.29 -0.05 0.30
CA GLY A 260 -28.92 0.48 0.42
C GLY A 260 -28.77 1.88 -0.16
N PHE A 261 -27.53 2.34 -0.30
CA PHE A 261 -27.25 3.66 -0.86
C PHE A 261 -26.16 3.63 -1.93
N ARG A 262 -26.32 4.54 -2.90
CA ARG A 262 -25.41 4.76 -4.02
C ARG A 262 -24.80 6.15 -3.91
N LEU A 263 -23.50 6.21 -4.18
CA LEU A 263 -22.68 7.39 -4.14
C LEU A 263 -21.99 7.58 -5.50
N ASP A 264 -22.14 8.77 -6.05
CA ASP A 264 -21.35 9.27 -7.17
C ASP A 264 -20.54 10.47 -6.64
N ASN A 265 -19.23 10.50 -6.85
CA ASN A 265 -18.35 11.55 -6.30
C ASN A 265 -17.34 12.02 -7.33
N GLN A 266 -17.05 13.31 -7.30
CA GLN A 266 -15.93 13.94 -8.00
C GLN A 266 -15.12 14.70 -6.97
N ALA A 267 -13.81 14.49 -6.93
CA ALA A 267 -12.92 15.18 -6.02
C ALA A 267 -11.67 15.67 -6.75
N THR A 268 -11.19 16.84 -6.34
CA THR A 268 -9.94 17.44 -6.81
C THR A 268 -9.06 17.74 -5.61
N ILE A 269 -7.82 17.26 -5.67
CA ILE A 269 -6.74 17.62 -4.76
C ILE A 269 -6.05 18.83 -5.39
N ASN A 270 -6.33 20.02 -4.86
CA ASN A 270 -5.73 21.27 -5.34
C ASN A 270 -4.26 21.35 -4.92
N SER A 271 -3.98 20.92 -3.69
CA SER A 271 -2.63 20.73 -3.15
C SER A 271 -2.70 19.85 -1.90
N ALA A 272 -1.72 18.98 -1.69
CA ALA A 272 -1.54 18.27 -0.43
C ALA A 272 -0.06 17.96 -0.18
N SER A 273 0.25 17.61 1.08
CA SER A 273 1.53 17.05 1.46
C SER A 273 1.33 15.89 2.43
N PHE A 274 2.25 14.94 2.39
CA PHE A 274 2.32 13.81 3.31
C PHE A 274 3.77 13.65 3.75
N ILE A 275 4.00 13.59 5.05
CA ILE A 275 5.32 13.46 5.66
C ILE A 275 5.27 12.34 6.68
N TYR A 276 6.10 11.33 6.49
CA TYR A 276 6.37 10.30 7.49
C TYR A 276 7.63 10.67 8.27
N HIS A 277 7.56 10.55 9.60
CA HIS A 277 8.65 10.87 10.53
C HIS A 277 9.15 9.61 11.21
N ASP A 278 10.48 9.49 11.29
CA ASP A 278 11.16 8.34 11.90
C ASP A 278 12.48 8.81 12.51
N ASP A 279 12.62 8.70 13.85
CA ASP A 279 13.87 9.01 14.56
C ASP A 279 14.51 10.37 14.19
N SER A 280 13.69 11.38 13.91
CA SER A 280 14.02 12.75 13.42
C SER A 280 14.29 12.92 11.92
N ASN A 281 14.29 11.83 11.16
CA ASN A 281 14.34 11.85 9.69
C ASN A 281 12.93 11.88 9.10
N MET A 282 12.84 12.27 7.83
CA MET A 282 11.56 12.39 7.13
C MET A 282 11.59 11.82 5.72
N LEU A 283 10.48 11.17 5.35
CA LEU A 283 10.10 10.89 3.98
C LEU A 283 8.91 11.78 3.63
N ALA A 284 9.08 12.69 2.68
CA ALA A 284 8.04 13.65 2.32
C ALA A 284 7.62 13.53 0.86
N PHE A 285 6.30 13.49 0.67
CA PHE A 285 5.63 13.69 -0.61
C PHE A 285 5.04 15.10 -0.60
N ARG A 286 5.52 15.94 -1.51
CA ARG A 286 5.08 17.34 -1.65
C ARG A 286 4.40 17.58 -2.97
N ASP A 287 3.70 18.72 -3.01
CA ASP A 287 3.02 19.23 -4.18
C ASP A 287 2.07 18.17 -4.78
N ILE A 288 1.37 17.47 -3.88
CA ILE A 288 0.43 16.43 -4.27
C ILE A 288 -0.78 17.10 -4.91
N THR A 289 -1.10 16.71 -6.14
CA THR A 289 -2.27 17.22 -6.88
C THR A 289 -2.97 16.07 -7.59
N GLY A 290 -4.21 16.28 -8.03
CA GLY A 290 -4.92 15.25 -8.78
C GLY A 290 -6.43 15.41 -8.74
N HIS A 291 -7.12 14.46 -9.36
CA HIS A 291 -8.56 14.36 -9.30
C HIS A 291 -8.99 12.90 -9.46
N TYR A 292 -10.17 12.56 -8.96
CA TYR A 292 -10.78 11.27 -9.20
C TYR A 292 -12.30 11.35 -9.26
N ASN A 293 -12.90 10.42 -10.00
CA ASN A 293 -14.33 10.26 -10.15
C ASN A 293 -14.72 8.86 -9.68
N VAL A 294 -15.60 8.80 -8.69
CA VAL A 294 -16.28 7.57 -8.27
C VAL A 294 -17.66 7.57 -8.93
N ASN A 295 -17.94 6.56 -9.75
CA ASN A 295 -19.25 6.37 -10.33
C ASN A 295 -19.85 5.07 -9.81
N ASP A 296 -21.08 5.17 -9.29
CA ASP A 296 -21.87 4.03 -8.84
C ASP A 296 -21.22 3.22 -7.72
N LEU A 297 -20.70 3.88 -6.68
CA LEU A 297 -20.32 3.18 -5.46
C LEU A 297 -21.57 2.85 -4.66
N ARG A 298 -21.86 1.57 -4.48
CA ARG A 298 -23.01 1.07 -3.73
C ARG A 298 -22.55 0.44 -2.43
N MET A 299 -23.31 0.72 -1.36
CA MET A 299 -23.13 0.14 -0.05
C MET A 299 -24.44 -0.46 0.46
N ASP A 300 -24.38 -1.73 0.84
CA ASP A 300 -25.52 -2.54 1.28
C ASP A 300 -25.07 -3.67 2.23
N VAL A 301 -26.00 -4.23 3.03
CA VAL A 301 -25.72 -5.42 3.86
C VAL A 301 -26.13 -6.68 3.10
N THR A 302 -25.15 -7.32 2.48
CA THR A 302 -25.35 -8.40 1.50
C THR A 302 -24.51 -9.63 1.84
N THR A 303 -24.31 -10.53 0.88
CA THR A 303 -23.41 -11.67 0.99
C THR A 303 -22.30 -11.62 -0.05
N ASP A 304 -21.11 -12.08 0.32
CA ASP A 304 -20.00 -12.20 -0.62
C ASP A 304 -20.17 -13.37 -1.61
N ARG A 305 -19.15 -13.60 -2.45
CA ARG A 305 -19.11 -14.69 -3.45
C ARG A 305 -19.24 -16.11 -2.87
N PHE A 306 -19.03 -16.29 -1.57
CA PHE A 306 -19.15 -17.56 -0.87
C PHE A 306 -20.45 -17.66 -0.05
N GLY A 307 -21.31 -16.64 -0.09
CA GLY A 307 -22.55 -16.58 0.68
C GLY A 307 -22.35 -16.19 2.14
N ARG A 308 -21.21 -15.59 2.51
CA ARG A 308 -20.97 -15.06 3.86
C ARG A 308 -21.57 -13.67 3.98
N ASN A 309 -22.33 -13.41 5.04
CA ASN A 309 -22.86 -12.07 5.31
C ASN A 309 -21.71 -11.06 5.41
N ALA A 310 -21.90 -9.91 4.78
CA ALA A 310 -20.91 -8.86 4.69
C ALA A 310 -21.56 -7.47 4.58
N LEU A 311 -20.78 -6.44 4.89
CA LEU A 311 -21.04 -5.11 4.35
C LEU A 311 -20.41 -5.05 2.95
N GLY A 312 -21.23 -4.95 1.91
CA GLY A 312 -20.79 -4.88 0.53
C GLY A 312 -20.44 -3.45 0.13
N LEU A 313 -19.30 -3.28 -0.54
CA LEU A 313 -18.88 -2.06 -1.22
C LEU A 313 -18.63 -2.44 -2.67
N THR A 314 -19.51 -2.05 -3.59
CA THR A 314 -19.41 -2.44 -5.01
C THR A 314 -19.36 -1.21 -5.88
N LEU A 315 -18.46 -1.20 -6.85
CA LEU A 315 -18.10 -0.02 -7.62
C LEU A 315 -18.38 -0.26 -9.11
N GLY A 316 -19.09 0.67 -9.76
CA GLY A 316 -19.25 0.66 -11.21
C GLY A 316 -17.97 1.09 -11.94
N SER A 317 -17.44 2.26 -11.61
CA SER A 317 -16.10 2.67 -12.06
C SER A 317 -15.44 3.69 -11.14
N LEU A 318 -14.10 3.68 -11.14
CA LEU A 318 -13.25 4.69 -10.51
C LEU A 318 -12.13 5.06 -11.48
N ASP A 319 -12.05 6.33 -11.84
CA ASP A 319 -10.99 6.86 -12.70
C ASP A 319 -10.39 8.13 -12.11
N GLY A 320 -9.15 8.44 -12.47
CA GLY A 320 -8.50 9.63 -11.98
C GLY A 320 -7.04 9.73 -12.37
N GLU A 321 -6.45 10.84 -11.91
CA GLU A 321 -5.04 11.15 -12.04
C GLU A 321 -4.52 11.68 -10.71
N PHE A 322 -3.32 11.26 -10.33
CA PHE A 322 -2.64 11.61 -9.10
C PHE A 322 -1.18 11.94 -9.39
N ASN A 323 -0.70 13.04 -8.84
CA ASN A 323 0.65 13.56 -9.04
C ASN A 323 1.30 13.84 -7.68
N ILE A 324 2.55 13.42 -7.52
CA ILE A 324 3.46 13.84 -6.45
C ILE A 324 4.58 14.64 -7.13
N GLY A 325 4.55 15.96 -6.99
CA GLY A 325 5.53 16.84 -7.62
C GLY A 325 6.95 16.70 -7.06
N ARG A 326 7.10 16.21 -5.82
CA ARG A 326 8.43 15.98 -5.22
C ARG A 326 8.42 14.89 -4.16
N ILE A 327 9.36 13.94 -4.27
CA ILE A 327 9.63 12.93 -3.24
C ILE A 327 10.97 13.24 -2.57
N GLU A 328 10.95 13.60 -1.30
CA GLU A 328 12.13 13.96 -0.52
C GLU A 328 12.44 12.91 0.55
N MET A 329 13.72 12.59 0.70
CA MET A 329 14.22 11.76 1.81
C MET A 329 15.68 12.11 2.14
N GLY A 330 16.12 11.75 3.33
CA GLY A 330 17.47 12.03 3.82
C GLY A 330 17.71 13.51 4.18
N GLY A 331 18.92 13.78 4.66
CA GLY A 331 19.36 15.11 5.07
C GLY A 331 19.42 16.08 3.90
N GLY A 332 18.93 17.31 4.10
CA GLY A 332 19.06 18.41 3.14
C GLY A 332 17.97 18.48 2.07
N GLY A 333 16.91 17.66 2.15
CA GLY A 333 15.72 17.79 1.32
C GLY A 333 15.98 17.52 -0.16
N LYS A 334 16.81 16.52 -0.49
CA LYS A 334 17.06 16.06 -1.86
C LYS A 334 15.84 15.31 -2.41
N SER A 335 15.65 15.40 -3.73
CA SER A 335 14.51 14.83 -4.44
C SER A 335 14.88 13.52 -5.14
N LEU A 336 13.97 12.54 -5.14
CA LEU A 336 14.00 11.44 -6.11
C LEU A 336 13.34 11.84 -7.44
N GLY A 337 12.65 12.97 -7.52
CA GLY A 337 11.87 13.40 -8.67
C GLY A 337 10.37 13.39 -8.40
N GLU A 338 9.60 13.35 -9.48
CA GLU A 338 8.14 13.41 -9.56
C GLU A 338 7.55 12.06 -10.00
N VAL A 339 6.38 11.72 -9.47
CA VAL A 339 5.60 10.56 -9.88
C VAL A 339 4.18 10.99 -10.25
N ASN A 340 3.69 10.50 -11.39
CA ASN A 340 2.31 10.69 -11.82
C ASN A 340 1.67 9.34 -12.14
N VAL A 341 0.41 9.16 -11.76
CA VAL A 341 -0.38 7.96 -12.00
C VAL A 341 -1.73 8.37 -12.57
N SER A 342 -2.11 7.76 -13.69
CA SER A 342 -3.50 7.75 -14.15
C SER A 342 -4.05 6.32 -14.06
N PHE A 343 -5.33 6.18 -13.74
CA PHE A 343 -5.93 4.86 -13.54
C PHE A 343 -7.41 4.83 -13.92
N MET A 344 -7.88 3.62 -14.25
CA MET A 344 -9.28 3.32 -14.53
C MET A 344 -9.65 1.91 -14.05
N LEU A 345 -10.36 1.85 -12.93
CA LEU A 345 -11.04 0.66 -12.46
C LEU A 345 -12.44 0.60 -13.06
N ARG A 346 -12.73 -0.48 -13.78
CA ARG A 346 -14.06 -0.80 -14.30
C ARG A 346 -14.16 -2.27 -14.64
N ASP A 347 -15.37 -2.77 -14.77
CA ASP A 347 -15.61 -4.15 -15.18
C ASP A 347 -14.91 -4.45 -16.52
N HIS A 348 -14.15 -5.55 -16.55
CA HIS A 348 -13.44 -6.00 -17.76
C HIS A 348 -13.27 -7.51 -17.77
N THR A 349 -13.00 -8.06 -18.95
CA THR A 349 -12.77 -9.50 -19.12
C THR A 349 -11.31 -9.76 -19.41
N TYR A 350 -10.63 -10.48 -18.51
CA TYR A 350 -9.24 -10.92 -18.68
C TYR A 350 -9.23 -12.43 -18.84
N ASN A 351 -8.52 -12.95 -19.85
CA ASN A 351 -8.36 -14.38 -20.09
C ASN A 351 -9.71 -15.15 -20.13
N GLY A 352 -10.76 -14.52 -20.65
CA GLY A 352 -12.11 -15.12 -20.77
C GLY A 352 -12.94 -15.10 -19.48
N ARG A 353 -12.45 -14.48 -18.40
CA ARG A 353 -13.18 -14.30 -17.14
C ARG A 353 -13.46 -12.82 -16.89
N SER A 354 -14.70 -12.49 -16.55
CA SER A 354 -15.10 -11.13 -16.16
C SER A 354 -14.74 -10.87 -14.70
N TYR A 355 -14.20 -9.70 -14.44
CA TYR A 355 -13.89 -9.18 -13.11
C TYR A 355 -14.60 -7.85 -12.91
N THR A 356 -15.07 -7.63 -11.70
CA THR A 356 -15.71 -6.42 -11.22
C THR A 356 -14.85 -5.74 -10.17
N ASN A 357 -15.37 -4.69 -9.52
CA ASN A 357 -14.72 -4.03 -8.40
C ASN A 357 -15.63 -4.10 -7.16
N ALA A 358 -15.26 -4.93 -6.20
CA ALA A 358 -16.04 -5.13 -4.98
C ALA A 358 -15.17 -5.51 -3.79
N VAL A 359 -15.54 -5.00 -2.61
CA VAL A 359 -14.98 -5.40 -1.32
C VAL A 359 -16.14 -5.74 -0.39
N TYR A 360 -16.08 -6.92 0.22
CA TYR A 360 -17.07 -7.38 1.19
C TYR A 360 -16.41 -7.46 2.57
N VAL A 361 -16.82 -6.59 3.48
CA VAL A 361 -16.24 -6.42 4.82
C VAL A 361 -16.97 -7.31 5.83
N GLN A 362 -16.20 -8.11 6.58
CA GLN A 362 -16.69 -9.17 7.45
C GLN A 362 -15.90 -9.21 8.76
N GLY A 363 -16.52 -9.75 9.81
CA GLY A 363 -15.82 -10.12 11.03
C GLY A 363 -15.16 -11.50 10.89
N GLY A 364 -14.13 -11.73 11.71
CA GLY A 364 -13.34 -12.96 11.70
C GLY A 364 -12.09 -12.84 10.82
N GLY A 365 -10.98 -12.45 11.44
CA GLY A 365 -9.64 -12.47 10.81
C GLY A 365 -9.04 -13.87 10.78
N HIS A 366 -7.74 -13.99 11.04
CA HIS A 366 -7.07 -15.29 11.10
C HIS A 366 -7.69 -16.18 12.19
N PRO A 367 -8.12 -17.43 11.89
CA PRO A 367 -8.86 -18.28 12.83
C PRO A 367 -8.16 -18.53 14.17
N ASP A 368 -6.83 -18.70 14.15
CA ASP A 368 -6.04 -18.94 15.37
C ASP A 368 -5.77 -17.69 16.22
N ALA A 369 -5.98 -16.48 15.68
CA ALA A 369 -5.71 -15.23 16.40
C ALA A 369 -6.79 -14.91 17.45
N GLY A 370 -7.99 -15.51 17.32
CA GLY A 370 -9.13 -15.30 18.19
C GLY A 370 -10.41 -14.94 17.43
N PRO A 371 -11.52 -14.69 18.14
CA PRO A 371 -12.83 -14.42 17.52
C PRO A 371 -12.93 -13.05 16.84
N GLN A 372 -12.01 -12.12 17.12
CA GLN A 372 -12.00 -10.79 16.51
C GLN A 372 -10.95 -10.66 15.40
N GLY A 373 -11.29 -9.86 14.39
CA GLY A 373 -10.41 -9.47 13.28
C GLY A 373 -11.24 -9.13 12.05
N LEU A 374 -10.65 -8.40 11.12
CA LEU A 374 -11.31 -8.04 9.87
C LEU A 374 -11.06 -9.12 8.82
N ARG A 375 -12.07 -9.39 7.99
CA ARG A 375 -11.90 -10.11 6.73
C ARG A 375 -12.53 -9.34 5.60
N LEU A 376 -11.80 -9.28 4.49
CA LEU A 376 -12.17 -8.59 3.27
C LEU A 376 -12.18 -9.63 2.14
N SER A 377 -13.34 -9.95 1.60
CA SER A 377 -13.42 -10.67 0.33
C SER A 377 -13.40 -9.63 -0.78
N ALA A 378 -12.31 -9.58 -1.54
CA ALA A 378 -12.09 -8.58 -2.57
C ALA A 378 -12.10 -9.18 -3.98
N GLU A 379 -12.55 -8.38 -4.95
CA GLU A 379 -12.43 -8.59 -6.38
C GLU A 379 -12.12 -7.24 -7.04
N TRP A 380 -11.15 -7.18 -7.95
CA TRP A 380 -10.76 -5.95 -8.63
C TRP A 380 -10.49 -6.15 -10.11
N SER A 381 -10.71 -5.07 -10.86
CA SER A 381 -10.42 -4.94 -12.28
C SER A 381 -9.90 -3.54 -12.56
N LEU A 382 -8.58 -3.43 -12.65
CA LEU A 382 -7.86 -2.26 -13.16
C LEU A 382 -7.62 -2.46 -14.66
N GLN A 383 -8.41 -1.75 -15.45
CA GLN A 383 -8.43 -1.97 -16.89
C GLN A 383 -7.35 -1.20 -17.65
N LEU A 384 -6.95 -0.05 -17.11
CA LEU A 384 -5.89 0.75 -17.68
C LEU A 384 -5.27 1.63 -16.57
N ALA A 385 -3.96 1.70 -16.55
CA ALA A 385 -3.22 2.69 -15.79
C ALA A 385 -1.90 3.03 -16.50
N ASP A 386 -1.48 4.27 -16.39
CA ASP A 386 -0.12 4.70 -16.75
C ASP A 386 0.56 5.27 -15.50
N LEU A 387 1.79 4.85 -15.26
CA LEU A 387 2.66 5.39 -14.20
C LEU A 387 3.82 6.10 -14.89
N SER A 388 4.10 7.35 -14.55
CA SER A 388 5.29 8.04 -15.03
C SER A 388 6.18 8.53 -13.91
N TYR A 389 7.49 8.46 -14.17
CA TYR A 389 8.55 8.95 -13.31
C TYR A 389 9.30 10.04 -14.07
N THR A 390 9.44 11.21 -13.46
CA THR A 390 10.13 12.37 -14.03
C THR A 390 11.25 12.78 -13.07
N GLU A 391 12.45 12.95 -13.61
CA GLU A 391 13.60 13.47 -12.87
C GLU A 391 14.38 14.41 -13.77
N ASP A 392 14.84 15.54 -13.22
CA ASP A 392 15.55 16.59 -13.97
C ASP A 392 14.81 17.04 -15.25
N GLY A 393 13.47 16.96 -15.24
CA GLY A 393 12.58 17.28 -16.36
C GLY A 393 12.47 16.20 -17.45
N ASN A 394 13.14 15.07 -17.29
CA ASN A 394 13.13 13.94 -18.21
C ASN A 394 12.18 12.84 -17.69
N ARG A 395 11.28 12.36 -18.56
CA ARG A 395 10.16 11.50 -18.16
C ARG A 395 10.22 10.12 -18.81
N VAL A 396 9.88 9.09 -18.02
CA VAL A 396 9.57 7.74 -18.51
C VAL A 396 8.18 7.32 -18.03
N ILE A 397 7.43 6.63 -18.89
CA ILE A 397 6.05 6.22 -18.67
C ILE A 397 5.96 4.70 -18.82
N PHE A 398 5.49 4.03 -17.78
CA PHE A 398 5.05 2.65 -17.76
C PHE A 398 3.62 2.62 -18.25
N SER A 399 3.41 2.16 -19.48
CA SER A 399 2.15 2.36 -20.18
C SER A 399 1.31 1.09 -20.25
N GLY A 400 0.01 1.26 -20.10
CA GLY A 400 -1.01 0.23 -20.25
C GLY A 400 -0.95 -0.82 -19.16
N LEU A 401 -0.74 -0.44 -17.90
CA LEU A 401 -0.83 -1.39 -16.80
C LEU A 401 -2.27 -1.87 -16.62
N GLN A 402 -2.44 -3.18 -16.59
CA GLN A 402 -3.68 -3.87 -16.24
C GLN A 402 -3.45 -4.77 -15.04
N SER A 403 -4.44 -4.86 -14.17
CA SER A 403 -4.41 -5.76 -13.00
C SER A 403 -5.81 -6.28 -12.70
N TRP A 404 -5.91 -7.54 -12.34
CA TRP A 404 -7.17 -8.18 -11.97
C TRP A 404 -6.95 -9.23 -10.91
N GLY A 405 -7.99 -9.54 -10.16
CA GLY A 405 -7.92 -10.64 -9.23
C GLY A 405 -9.08 -10.69 -8.26
N GLN A 406 -9.03 -11.70 -7.41
CA GLN A 406 -9.92 -11.87 -6.28
C GLN A 406 -9.20 -12.65 -5.18
N GLY A 407 -9.66 -12.52 -3.95
CA GLY A 407 -9.15 -13.30 -2.82
C GLY A 407 -9.76 -12.83 -1.51
N ASP A 408 -9.31 -13.43 -0.42
CA ASP A 408 -9.62 -12.98 0.93
C ASP A 408 -8.37 -12.36 1.56
N VAL A 409 -8.56 -11.22 2.23
CA VAL A 409 -7.54 -10.56 3.05
C VAL A 409 -8.04 -10.54 4.49
N THR A 410 -7.21 -10.94 5.44
CA THR A 410 -7.53 -10.85 6.88
C THR A 410 -6.65 -9.81 7.56
N VAL A 411 -7.19 -9.10 8.55
CA VAL A 411 -6.45 -8.13 9.36
C VAL A 411 -6.66 -8.41 10.84
N ASN A 412 -5.58 -8.52 11.59
CA ASN A 412 -5.58 -8.71 13.04
C ASN A 412 -4.49 -7.86 13.67
N VAL A 413 -4.70 -7.39 14.88
CA VAL A 413 -3.60 -6.97 15.76
C VAL A 413 -3.18 -8.19 16.60
N THR A 414 -1.96 -8.67 16.38
CA THR A 414 -1.44 -9.90 16.97
C THR A 414 -0.27 -9.63 17.89
N ARG A 415 -0.03 -10.58 18.80
CA ARG A 415 1.13 -10.62 19.67
C ARG A 415 1.99 -11.80 19.28
N ASP A 416 3.31 -11.66 19.43
CA ASP A 416 4.25 -12.75 19.21
C ASP A 416 3.91 -14.02 20.01
N GLY A 417 4.06 -15.17 19.35
CA GLY A 417 3.83 -16.49 19.94
C GLY A 417 3.21 -17.50 18.99
N GLU A 418 3.20 -18.77 19.40
CA GLU A 418 2.63 -19.88 18.63
C GLU A 418 1.29 -20.32 19.21
N ILE A 419 0.25 -20.32 18.38
CA ILE A 419 -1.11 -20.74 18.75
C ILE A 419 -1.60 -21.75 17.71
N ASN A 420 -1.97 -22.96 18.15
CA ASN A 420 -2.44 -24.06 17.30
C ASN A 420 -1.51 -24.42 16.12
N GLY A 421 -0.20 -24.15 16.23
CA GLY A 421 0.77 -24.39 15.17
C GLY A 421 0.97 -23.21 14.21
N THR A 422 0.24 -22.11 14.39
CA THR A 422 0.45 -20.84 13.68
C THR A 422 1.37 -19.95 14.51
N HIS A 423 2.46 -19.47 13.90
CA HIS A 423 3.33 -18.47 14.49
C HIS A 423 2.81 -17.05 14.20
N PHE A 424 2.64 -16.25 15.24
CA PHE A 424 2.28 -14.84 15.19
C PHE A 424 3.47 -13.97 15.57
N TYR A 425 3.45 -12.73 15.12
CA TYR A 425 4.43 -11.70 15.48
C TYR A 425 3.69 -10.51 16.09
N ASP A 426 4.41 -9.67 16.82
CA ASP A 426 3.87 -8.43 17.35
C ASP A 426 3.50 -7.46 16.22
N GLY A 427 2.28 -6.92 16.26
CA GLY A 427 1.85 -5.83 15.38
C GLY A 427 0.59 -6.11 14.56
N LEU A 428 0.46 -5.40 13.43
CA LEU A 428 -0.66 -5.52 12.51
C LEU A 428 -0.37 -6.64 11.49
N ARG A 429 -1.06 -7.76 11.63
CA ARG A 429 -0.99 -8.89 10.71
C ARG A 429 -2.01 -8.73 9.58
N ILE A 430 -1.54 -8.89 8.36
CA ILE A 430 -2.31 -8.95 7.12
C ILE A 430 -2.13 -10.34 6.53
N GLY A 431 -3.20 -11.13 6.47
CA GLY A 431 -3.21 -12.46 5.85
C GLY A 431 -3.81 -12.44 4.45
N PHE A 432 -3.36 -13.35 3.58
CA PHE A 432 -3.86 -13.57 2.23
C PHE A 432 -4.31 -15.01 2.10
N GLU A 433 -5.54 -15.23 1.66
CA GLU A 433 -6.16 -16.55 1.52
C GLU A 433 -6.79 -16.67 0.11
N ASP A 434 -6.37 -17.70 -0.63
CA ASP A 434 -6.86 -18.03 -1.97
C ASP A 434 -6.89 -16.84 -2.94
N VAL A 435 -5.85 -15.99 -2.89
CA VAL A 435 -5.72 -14.88 -3.84
C VAL A 435 -5.38 -15.47 -5.20
N ASN A 436 -6.20 -15.19 -6.22
CA ASN A 436 -5.92 -15.52 -7.61
C ASN A 436 -5.93 -14.22 -8.41
N ALA A 437 -4.79 -13.83 -8.94
CA ALA A 437 -4.57 -12.53 -9.53
C ALA A 437 -3.65 -12.58 -10.75
N GLY A 438 -3.69 -11.52 -11.53
CA GLY A 438 -2.71 -11.28 -12.57
C GLY A 438 -2.57 -9.81 -12.91
N TYR A 439 -1.43 -9.47 -13.50
CA TYR A 439 -1.18 -8.15 -14.06
C TYR A 439 -0.35 -8.26 -15.33
N ARG A 440 -0.41 -7.21 -16.17
CA ARG A 440 0.46 -7.04 -17.34
C ARG A 440 0.62 -5.58 -17.70
N ILE A 441 1.70 -5.25 -18.42
CA ILE A 441 1.94 -3.91 -18.98
C ILE A 441 2.08 -3.99 -20.50
N ASN A 442 1.84 -2.88 -21.18
CA ASN A 442 1.98 -2.81 -22.62
C ASN A 442 3.44 -2.50 -23.02
N GLY A 443 4.12 -1.66 -22.24
CA GLY A 443 5.53 -1.35 -22.44
C GLY A 443 5.97 -0.06 -21.75
N LEU A 444 7.10 0.49 -22.20
CA LEU A 444 7.63 1.77 -21.75
C LEU A 444 7.50 2.82 -22.85
N ARG A 445 7.29 4.08 -22.48
CA ARG A 445 7.44 5.26 -23.34
C ARG A 445 8.43 6.21 -22.70
N VAL A 446 9.29 6.84 -23.48
CA VAL A 446 10.26 7.82 -22.96
C VAL A 446 9.98 9.18 -23.58
N GLY A 447 9.83 10.21 -22.74
CA GLY A 447 9.41 11.56 -23.12
C GLY A 447 7.93 11.82 -22.84
N GLY A 448 7.20 12.31 -23.84
CA GLY A 448 5.78 12.66 -23.72
C GLY A 448 4.82 11.48 -23.89
N ASP A 449 3.54 11.69 -23.59
CA ASP A 449 2.49 10.66 -23.62
C ASP A 449 2.27 10.07 -25.03
N ASP A 450 2.47 10.88 -26.07
CA ASP A 450 2.36 10.46 -27.47
C ASP A 450 3.61 9.73 -28.00
N ALA A 451 4.66 9.56 -27.20
CA ALA A 451 5.87 8.86 -27.62
C ALA A 451 5.55 7.39 -27.92
N PRO A 452 6.10 6.78 -29.00
CA PRO A 452 5.80 5.39 -29.34
C PRO A 452 6.19 4.45 -28.19
N LEU A 453 5.48 3.33 -28.06
CA LEU A 453 5.90 2.24 -27.17
C LEU A 453 7.27 1.74 -27.61
N GLN A 454 8.10 1.50 -26.62
CA GLN A 454 9.47 1.09 -26.77
C GLN A 454 9.69 -0.25 -26.07
N GLY A 455 10.57 -1.08 -26.65
CA GLY A 455 11.13 -2.23 -25.94
C GLY A 455 11.96 -1.79 -24.74
N GLY A 456 12.50 -2.75 -23.97
CA GLY A 456 13.26 -2.44 -22.75
C GLY A 456 12.49 -2.70 -21.46
N THR A 457 11.34 -3.37 -21.52
CA THR A 457 10.69 -3.93 -20.32
C THR A 457 11.60 -4.94 -19.61
N GLU A 458 12.61 -5.49 -20.31
CA GLU A 458 13.65 -6.33 -19.74
C GLU A 458 14.53 -5.59 -18.71
N LEU A 459 14.64 -4.26 -18.80
CA LEU A 459 15.36 -3.46 -17.81
C LEU A 459 14.66 -3.50 -16.43
N LEU A 460 13.35 -3.74 -16.43
CA LEU A 460 12.54 -3.83 -15.21
C LEU A 460 12.79 -5.13 -14.44
N LEU A 461 13.31 -6.17 -15.11
CA LEU A 461 13.67 -7.42 -14.44
C LEU A 461 14.79 -7.23 -13.42
N ALA A 462 15.70 -6.29 -13.66
CA ALA A 462 16.74 -5.94 -12.71
C ALA A 462 16.16 -5.37 -11.40
N LEU A 463 14.95 -4.79 -11.48
CA LEU A 463 14.17 -4.29 -10.36
C LEU A 463 13.16 -5.33 -9.82
N GLY A 464 13.18 -6.56 -10.34
CA GLY A 464 12.27 -7.64 -9.93
C GLY A 464 10.85 -7.54 -10.49
N PHE A 465 10.61 -6.67 -11.47
CA PHE A 465 9.30 -6.49 -12.09
C PHE A 465 9.19 -7.29 -13.40
N TYR A 466 8.22 -8.20 -13.46
CA TYR A 466 7.91 -8.98 -14.65
C TYR A 466 6.87 -8.26 -15.51
N PRO A 467 7.01 -8.19 -16.85
CA PRO A 467 6.04 -7.48 -17.70
C PRO A 467 4.61 -8.05 -17.67
N ALA A 468 4.47 -9.31 -17.28
CA ALA A 468 3.18 -9.94 -17.01
C ALA A 468 3.39 -11.03 -15.96
N TYR A 469 2.44 -11.17 -15.04
CA TYR A 469 2.46 -12.24 -14.04
C TYR A 469 1.04 -12.63 -13.65
N GLU A 470 0.73 -13.92 -13.71
CA GLU A 470 -0.48 -14.53 -13.16
C GLU A 470 -0.10 -15.51 -12.07
N PHE A 471 -0.81 -15.51 -10.95
CA PHE A 471 -0.45 -16.32 -9.78
C PHE A 471 -1.62 -16.59 -8.85
N GLU A 472 -1.48 -17.66 -8.06
CA GLU A 472 -2.26 -17.88 -6.85
C GLU A 472 -1.36 -17.65 -5.63
N MET A 473 -1.86 -16.99 -4.59
CA MET A 473 -1.08 -16.60 -3.41
C MET A 473 -1.85 -16.85 -2.11
N ASP A 474 -1.12 -17.41 -1.15
CA ASP A 474 -1.51 -17.55 0.25
C ASP A 474 -0.35 -17.01 1.11
N GLY A 475 -0.64 -16.51 2.32
CA GLY A 475 0.43 -16.08 3.22
C GLY A 475 0.05 -15.01 4.21
N GLN A 476 1.07 -14.31 4.72
CA GLN A 476 0.93 -13.24 5.68
C GLN A 476 2.10 -12.25 5.62
N VAL A 477 1.80 -11.00 5.97
CA VAL A 477 2.77 -9.98 6.35
C VAL A 477 2.34 -9.42 7.69
N THR A 478 3.24 -9.36 8.67
CA THR A 478 3.02 -8.71 9.96
C THR A 478 3.91 -7.49 10.08
N LEU A 479 3.29 -6.34 10.31
CA LEU A 479 3.91 -5.03 10.49
C LEU A 479 4.04 -4.75 11.99
N GLY A 480 5.24 -4.87 12.54
CA GLY A 480 5.59 -4.56 13.93
C GLY A 480 6.13 -3.13 14.08
N ALA A 481 5.90 -2.54 15.25
CA ALA A 481 6.43 -1.21 15.57
C ALA A 481 7.92 -1.31 15.98
N GLY A 482 8.72 -0.34 15.52
CA GLY A 482 10.15 -0.24 15.80
C GLY A 482 11.03 -0.67 14.62
N GLY A 483 12.14 0.03 14.47
CA GLY A 483 13.12 -0.12 13.40
C GLY A 483 14.41 -0.83 13.81
N ALA A 484 15.47 -0.68 13.02
CA ALA A 484 16.80 -1.18 13.40
C ALA A 484 17.31 -0.54 14.71
N SER A 485 16.87 0.70 14.95
CA SER A 485 16.94 1.41 16.22
C SER A 485 15.72 2.32 16.32
N GLY A 486 15.18 2.53 17.52
CA GLY A 486 14.16 3.56 17.74
C GLY A 486 12.80 3.25 17.12
N GLU A 487 12.20 4.27 16.50
CA GLU A 487 10.96 4.19 15.72
C GLU A 487 11.21 3.46 14.38
N GLY A 488 10.21 3.39 13.50
CA GLY A 488 10.32 2.65 12.25
C GLY A 488 9.45 1.39 12.20
N LEU A 489 9.68 0.58 11.18
CA LEU A 489 8.82 -0.56 10.87
C LEU A 489 9.60 -1.87 10.87
N THR A 490 9.12 -2.86 11.61
CA THR A 490 9.58 -4.25 11.53
C THR A 490 8.60 -5.08 10.71
N ILE A 491 9.11 -5.97 9.86
CA ILE A 491 8.33 -6.80 8.96
C ILE A 491 8.73 -8.26 9.12
N ASN A 492 7.72 -9.09 9.36
CA ASN A 492 7.80 -10.54 9.30
C ASN A 492 6.83 -11.04 8.23
N SER A 493 7.26 -11.95 7.35
CA SER A 493 6.38 -12.45 6.29
C SER A 493 6.61 -13.91 5.95
N ASP A 494 5.52 -14.54 5.51
CA ASP A 494 5.51 -15.88 4.94
C ASP A 494 4.59 -15.83 3.72
N ILE A 495 5.15 -16.03 2.53
CA ILE A 495 4.42 -15.94 1.26
C ILE A 495 4.60 -17.24 0.50
N HIS A 496 3.49 -17.80 0.05
CA HIS A 496 3.43 -18.96 -0.81
C HIS A 496 2.70 -18.59 -2.10
N ILE A 497 3.41 -18.65 -3.23
CA ILE A 497 2.85 -18.49 -4.55
C ILE A 497 2.83 -19.84 -5.25
N ARG A 498 1.71 -20.17 -5.87
CA ARG A 498 1.49 -21.40 -6.65
C ARG A 498 0.91 -21.09 -8.02
N ASN A 499 1.05 -22.06 -8.92
CA ASN A 499 0.51 -21.98 -10.29
C ASN A 499 0.93 -20.71 -11.06
N GLY A 500 2.11 -20.16 -10.73
CA GLY A 500 2.56 -18.89 -11.27
C GLY A 500 2.99 -18.98 -12.74
N GLN A 501 2.72 -17.92 -13.50
CA GLN A 501 3.15 -17.73 -14.88
C GLN A 501 3.65 -16.29 -15.07
N ALA A 502 4.97 -16.10 -15.16
CA ALA A 502 5.59 -14.78 -15.27
C ALA A 502 6.33 -14.62 -16.60
N ALA A 503 6.11 -13.51 -17.29
CA ALA A 503 6.92 -13.15 -18.45
C ALA A 503 8.28 -12.61 -17.98
N ILE A 504 9.37 -13.15 -18.49
CA ILE A 504 10.69 -12.50 -18.43
C ILE A 504 10.76 -11.46 -19.54
N ILE A 505 10.31 -11.85 -20.74
CA ILE A 505 10.22 -10.98 -21.91
C ILE A 505 8.84 -11.23 -22.52
N ALA A 506 8.09 -10.18 -22.80
CA ALA A 506 6.81 -10.29 -23.50
C ALA A 506 6.63 -9.13 -24.48
N ALA A 507 6.07 -9.46 -25.65
CA ALA A 507 5.52 -8.46 -26.55
C ALA A 507 4.37 -7.68 -25.87
N PRO A 508 4.05 -6.46 -26.36
CA PRO A 508 2.86 -5.72 -25.95
C PRO A 508 1.61 -6.61 -26.01
N TYR A 509 0.68 -6.42 -25.07
CA TYR A 509 -0.59 -7.14 -25.14
C TYR A 509 -1.60 -6.41 -26.03
N ASP A 510 -1.37 -5.16 -26.40
CA ASP A 510 -2.20 -4.39 -27.34
C ASP A 510 -1.30 -3.52 -28.25
N GLU A 511 -1.37 -3.75 -29.55
CA GLU A 511 -0.61 -3.00 -30.57
C GLU A 511 -1.43 -1.90 -31.26
N GLY A 512 -2.63 -1.59 -30.75
CA GLY A 512 -3.55 -0.57 -31.29
C GLY A 512 -4.74 -1.15 -32.07
N GLU A 513 -4.76 -2.45 -32.32
CA GLU A 513 -5.87 -3.19 -32.96
C GLU A 513 -6.65 -4.07 -31.96
N GLY A 514 -6.38 -3.89 -30.66
CA GLY A 514 -6.98 -4.64 -29.56
C GLY A 514 -6.06 -5.71 -28.97
N GLU A 515 -6.53 -6.35 -27.90
CA GLU A 515 -5.72 -7.27 -27.11
C GLU A 515 -5.32 -8.54 -27.89
N ILE A 516 -4.03 -8.91 -27.79
CA ILE A 516 -3.41 -10.09 -28.39
C ILE A 516 -2.75 -10.97 -27.32
N SER A 517 -2.53 -12.25 -27.65
CA SER A 517 -1.79 -13.18 -26.80
C SER A 517 -0.31 -12.82 -26.81
N GLN A 518 0.22 -12.42 -25.64
CA GLN A 518 1.63 -12.08 -25.48
C GLN A 518 2.52 -13.31 -25.73
N LYS A 519 3.58 -13.11 -26.52
CA LYS A 519 4.63 -14.11 -26.78
C LYS A 519 5.98 -13.59 -26.28
N GLY A 520 6.84 -14.51 -25.85
CA GLY A 520 8.19 -14.19 -25.42
C GLY A 520 8.84 -15.29 -24.59
N LEU A 521 9.57 -14.93 -23.54
CA LEU A 521 10.22 -15.86 -22.62
C LEU A 521 9.43 -15.90 -21.31
N TRP A 522 8.96 -17.07 -20.90
CA TRP A 522 8.02 -17.25 -19.80
C TRP A 522 8.55 -18.23 -18.76
N ILE A 523 8.38 -17.88 -17.50
CA ILE A 523 8.39 -18.78 -16.36
C ILE A 523 6.97 -19.37 -16.24
N SER A 524 6.87 -20.68 -16.12
CA SER A 524 5.58 -21.38 -16.03
C SER A 524 5.65 -22.50 -14.99
N ASP A 525 4.49 -22.83 -14.44
CA ASP A 525 4.36 -23.80 -13.35
C ASP A 525 5.24 -23.40 -12.14
N LEU A 526 5.20 -22.11 -11.80
CA LEU A 526 6.00 -21.53 -10.72
C LEU A 526 5.37 -21.83 -9.36
N SER A 527 6.19 -22.37 -8.46
CA SER A 527 5.98 -22.37 -7.02
C SER A 527 7.04 -21.48 -6.37
N TYR A 528 6.65 -20.58 -5.49
CA TYR A 528 7.57 -19.71 -4.76
C TYR A 528 7.21 -19.64 -3.29
N ASP A 529 8.13 -20.09 -2.44
CA ASP A 529 8.04 -19.99 -0.98
C ASP A 529 9.04 -18.95 -0.49
N SER A 530 8.60 -18.00 0.33
CA SER A 530 9.45 -16.94 0.86
C SER A 530 9.15 -16.65 2.31
N HIS A 531 10.20 -16.49 3.08
CA HIS A 531 10.15 -16.18 4.50
C HIS A 531 11.10 -15.04 4.80
N VAL A 532 10.61 -14.03 5.51
CA VAL A 532 11.40 -12.89 5.98
C VAL A 532 11.17 -12.73 7.48
N ARG A 533 12.24 -12.55 8.22
CA ARG A 533 12.23 -12.33 9.67
C ARG A 533 13.01 -11.08 10.02
N ASP A 534 12.41 -10.31 10.92
CA ASP A 534 13.01 -9.12 11.52
C ASP A 534 13.59 -8.18 10.45
N MET A 535 12.83 -7.96 9.37
CA MET A 535 13.21 -6.96 8.37
C MET A 535 12.80 -5.58 8.89
N THR A 536 13.73 -4.65 8.98
CA THR A 536 13.42 -3.28 9.40
C THR A 536 13.41 -2.35 8.20
N ILE A 537 12.58 -1.31 8.28
CA ILE A 537 12.53 -0.19 7.35
C ILE A 537 12.65 1.09 8.16
N ASP A 538 13.67 1.88 7.84
CA ASP A 538 14.09 3.06 8.61
C ASP A 538 14.39 4.23 7.66
N VAL A 539 13.96 5.44 8.01
CA VAL A 539 14.44 6.65 7.33
C VAL A 539 15.66 7.17 8.08
N THR A 540 16.74 7.40 7.34
CA THR A 540 18.03 7.85 7.85
C THR A 540 18.42 9.19 7.23
N ASP A 541 19.50 9.79 7.74
CA ASP A 541 20.13 10.97 7.14
C ASP A 541 20.59 10.74 5.69
N GLU A 542 20.84 9.49 5.27
CA GLU A 542 21.26 9.18 3.90
C GLU A 542 20.07 8.91 2.96
N GLY A 543 18.97 8.34 3.47
CA GLY A 543 17.82 7.91 2.68
C GLY A 543 17.02 6.82 3.39
N LEU A 544 16.38 5.94 2.62
CA LEU A 544 15.57 4.84 3.16
C LEU A 544 16.41 3.55 3.27
N ASP A 545 16.60 3.07 4.49
CA ASP A 545 17.28 1.82 4.79
C ASP A 545 16.27 0.68 4.98
N ILE A 546 16.60 -0.46 4.37
CA ILE A 546 15.85 -1.71 4.51
C ILE A 546 16.86 -2.78 4.89
N ILE A 547 16.75 -3.33 6.10
CA ILE A 547 17.70 -4.30 6.65
C ILE A 547 16.95 -5.60 6.91
N LYS A 548 17.42 -6.70 6.33
CA LYS A 548 16.83 -8.04 6.54
C LYS A 548 17.59 -8.75 7.63
N GLY A 549 16.93 -9.07 8.75
CA GLY A 549 17.48 -9.94 9.79
C GLY A 549 17.82 -11.32 9.24
N GLU A 550 16.81 -12.11 8.89
CA GLU A 550 16.95 -13.41 8.22
C GLU A 550 15.93 -13.56 7.10
N ALA A 551 16.34 -14.07 5.93
CA ALA A 551 15.43 -14.35 4.83
C ALA A 551 15.82 -15.63 4.08
N TRP A 552 14.84 -16.47 3.77
CA TRP A 552 15.05 -17.63 2.90
C TRP A 552 13.88 -17.83 1.94
N SER A 553 14.19 -18.32 0.74
CA SER A 553 13.17 -18.61 -0.26
C SER A 553 13.56 -19.75 -1.20
N MET A 554 12.54 -20.34 -1.82
CA MET A 554 12.66 -21.34 -2.87
C MET A 554 11.74 -20.95 -4.03
N MET A 555 12.33 -20.72 -5.20
CA MET A 555 11.63 -20.55 -6.47
C MET A 555 11.81 -21.81 -7.31
N ASP A 556 10.73 -22.56 -7.51
CA ASP A 556 10.69 -23.74 -8.37
C ASP A 556 9.90 -23.42 -9.64
N VAL A 557 10.64 -23.22 -10.73
CA VAL A 557 10.10 -23.00 -12.07
C VAL A 557 9.97 -24.34 -12.77
N GLY A 558 8.74 -24.85 -12.89
CA GLY A 558 8.51 -26.11 -13.58
C GLY A 558 8.93 -26.08 -15.05
N ASN A 559 8.77 -24.94 -15.75
CA ASN A 559 9.18 -24.78 -17.15
C ASN A 559 9.59 -23.35 -17.49
N LEU A 560 10.78 -23.16 -18.06
CA LEU A 560 11.16 -21.92 -18.75
C LEU A 560 10.86 -22.04 -20.24
N ARG A 561 9.83 -21.34 -20.73
CA ARG A 561 9.27 -21.50 -22.08
C ARG A 561 9.60 -20.36 -23.03
N VAL A 562 9.77 -20.68 -24.31
CA VAL A 562 9.86 -19.70 -25.41
C VAL A 562 8.59 -19.76 -26.27
N GLY A 563 8.07 -18.59 -26.61
CA GLY A 563 6.83 -18.41 -27.35
C GLY A 563 5.67 -18.17 -26.40
N ASP A 564 4.84 -19.18 -26.18
CA ASP A 564 3.62 -19.09 -25.36
C ASP A 564 3.82 -19.62 -23.95
N LYS A 565 3.17 -19.00 -22.96
CA LYS A 565 3.27 -19.38 -21.54
C LYS A 565 2.73 -20.78 -21.22
N ALA A 566 1.78 -21.32 -21.97
CA ALA A 566 1.22 -22.65 -21.71
C ALA A 566 1.82 -23.72 -22.64
N THR A 567 1.99 -23.37 -23.92
CA THR A 567 2.27 -24.34 -25.00
C THR A 567 3.66 -24.20 -25.62
N GLY A 568 4.44 -23.18 -25.22
CA GLY A 568 5.78 -22.91 -25.73
C GLY A 568 6.79 -24.02 -25.44
N ALA A 569 7.84 -24.12 -26.25
CA ALA A 569 8.94 -25.06 -26.04
C ALA A 569 9.70 -24.72 -24.75
N SER A 570 10.11 -25.72 -23.97
CA SER A 570 10.70 -25.54 -22.64
C SER A 570 12.20 -25.85 -22.61
N PHE A 571 12.98 -24.99 -21.93
CA PHE A 571 14.38 -25.25 -21.56
C PHE A 571 14.51 -26.19 -20.35
N GLY A 572 13.40 -26.64 -19.76
CA GLY A 572 13.38 -27.48 -18.58
C GLY A 572 13.03 -26.72 -17.31
N ARG A 573 13.29 -27.35 -16.16
CA ARG A 573 12.97 -26.86 -14.82
C ARG A 573 14.16 -26.14 -14.21
N PHE A 574 13.88 -25.06 -13.48
CA PHE A 574 14.89 -24.30 -12.73
C PHE A 574 14.45 -24.21 -11.27
N VAL A 575 15.37 -24.48 -10.34
CA VAL A 575 15.12 -24.27 -8.91
C VAL A 575 16.19 -23.32 -8.38
N LEU A 576 15.75 -22.20 -7.82
CA LEU A 576 16.60 -21.23 -7.15
C LEU A 576 16.24 -21.22 -5.66
N GLN A 577 17.22 -21.49 -4.83
CA GLN A 577 17.11 -21.36 -3.38
C GLN A 577 18.01 -20.22 -2.93
N LYS A 578 17.50 -19.39 -2.02
CA LYS A 578 18.19 -18.21 -1.52
C LYS A 578 18.13 -18.20 0.01
N TYR A 579 19.25 -17.87 0.64
CA TYR A 579 19.36 -17.71 2.09
C TYR A 579 20.29 -16.54 2.43
N GLU A 580 19.76 -15.55 3.14
CA GLU A 580 20.43 -14.31 3.50
C GLU A 580 20.26 -14.01 4.98
N THR A 581 21.31 -13.44 5.59
CA THR A 581 21.29 -12.95 6.98
C THR A 581 22.00 -11.61 7.07
N GLY A 582 21.32 -10.57 7.55
CA GLY A 582 21.91 -9.22 7.66
C GLY A 582 22.14 -8.50 6.32
N SER A 583 21.47 -8.92 5.25
CA SER A 583 21.49 -8.19 3.98
C SER A 583 20.77 -6.85 4.11
N SER A 584 21.19 -5.83 3.37
CA SER A 584 20.56 -4.51 3.39
C SER A 584 20.41 -3.90 2.01
N MET A 585 19.49 -2.95 1.90
CA MET A 585 19.27 -2.08 0.74
C MET A 585 19.07 -0.65 1.24
N THR A 586 19.79 0.31 0.67
CA THR A 586 19.62 1.73 0.94
C THR A 586 19.19 2.43 -0.33
N ILE A 587 18.09 3.18 -0.30
CA ILE A 587 17.63 4.04 -1.39
C ILE A 587 18.04 5.47 -1.07
N VAL A 588 18.79 6.10 -1.97
CA VAL A 588 19.40 7.43 -1.80
C VAL A 588 19.01 8.33 -2.97
N PRO A 589 18.61 9.59 -2.72
CA PRO A 589 18.37 10.56 -3.77
C PRO A 589 19.66 11.13 -4.38
N GLY A 590 19.61 11.43 -5.68
CA GLY A 590 20.67 12.11 -6.42
C GLY A 590 21.33 11.32 -7.55
N GLY A 591 20.69 10.24 -8.02
CA GLY A 591 20.98 9.68 -9.34
C GLY A 591 22.39 9.15 -9.57
N ALA A 592 22.77 8.97 -10.84
CA ALA A 592 24.14 8.61 -11.24
C ALA A 592 25.07 9.83 -11.34
N GLY A 593 24.49 11.03 -11.46
CA GLY A 593 25.23 12.30 -11.50
C GLY A 593 26.22 12.40 -12.67
N ASP A 594 27.25 13.23 -12.51
CA ASP A 594 28.24 13.49 -13.55
C ASP A 594 29.14 12.29 -13.85
N VAL A 595 29.17 11.86 -15.12
CA VAL A 595 29.90 10.65 -15.56
C VAL A 595 30.84 10.93 -16.72
N CYS A 596 32.03 10.33 -16.67
CA CYS A 596 32.92 10.23 -17.83
C CYS A 596 32.70 8.91 -18.59
N ALA A 597 31.82 8.91 -19.61
CA ALA A 597 31.51 7.74 -20.41
C ALA A 597 32.65 7.39 -21.38
N GLY A 598 33.19 6.17 -21.29
CA GLY A 598 34.24 5.69 -22.19
C GLY A 598 35.64 6.29 -21.98
N GLY A 599 35.85 7.02 -20.87
CA GLY A 599 37.15 7.57 -20.47
C GLY A 599 37.35 7.54 -18.95
N SER A 600 38.25 8.39 -18.46
CA SER A 600 38.56 8.59 -17.05
C SER A 600 38.74 10.07 -16.73
N GLY A 601 38.20 10.54 -15.60
CA GLY A 601 38.38 11.91 -15.15
C GLY A 601 37.19 12.39 -14.34
N SER A 602 37.42 13.29 -13.38
CA SER A 602 36.38 13.89 -12.53
C SER A 602 35.95 15.27 -13.02
N THR A 603 36.43 15.70 -14.18
CA THR A 603 36.06 16.95 -14.83
C THR A 603 35.80 16.71 -16.32
N PRO A 604 34.99 17.56 -16.98
CA PRO A 604 34.77 17.46 -18.42
C PRO A 604 36.08 17.49 -19.24
N ALA A 605 37.06 18.28 -18.79
CA ALA A 605 38.34 18.43 -19.46
C ALA A 605 39.19 17.15 -19.38
N ASP A 606 39.29 16.55 -18.18
CA ASP A 606 40.04 15.31 -17.97
C ASP A 606 39.39 14.14 -18.72
N CYS A 607 38.06 14.07 -18.67
CA CYS A 607 37.29 13.07 -19.39
C CYS A 607 37.58 13.14 -20.89
N THR A 608 37.45 14.33 -21.48
CA THR A 608 37.74 14.53 -22.91
C THR A 608 39.19 14.20 -23.25
N ALA A 609 40.15 14.57 -22.40
CA ALA A 609 41.57 14.29 -22.60
C ALA A 609 41.88 12.78 -22.58
N SER A 610 41.11 12.00 -21.82
CA SER A 610 41.21 10.53 -21.79
C SER A 610 40.48 9.83 -22.95
N GLY A 611 39.78 10.58 -23.81
CA GLY A 611 38.99 10.04 -24.91
C GLY A 611 37.54 9.69 -24.54
N GLY A 612 37.08 10.06 -23.33
CA GLY A 612 35.70 9.90 -22.89
C GLY A 612 34.78 11.06 -23.26
N LEU A 613 33.49 10.86 -23.06
CA LEU A 613 32.42 11.84 -23.16
C LEU A 613 31.93 12.20 -21.77
N TRP A 614 31.91 13.50 -21.43
CA TRP A 614 31.28 13.96 -20.20
C TRP A 614 29.76 13.99 -20.35
N GLU A 615 29.07 13.36 -19.42
CA GLU A 615 27.62 13.33 -19.31
C GLU A 615 27.24 13.99 -17.97
N ALA A 616 26.58 15.15 -18.05
CA ALA A 616 26.10 15.86 -16.86
C ALA A 616 24.64 15.48 -16.64
N ARG A 617 24.40 14.46 -15.81
CA ARG A 617 23.09 13.78 -15.72
C ARG A 617 22.10 14.44 -14.75
N GLY A 618 22.52 15.47 -14.02
CA GLY A 618 21.64 16.24 -13.14
C GLY A 618 21.86 15.96 -11.65
N GLU A 619 20.94 16.46 -10.82
CA GLU A 619 21.00 16.37 -9.36
C GLU A 619 19.88 15.49 -8.76
N GLU A 620 18.87 15.13 -9.56
CA GLU A 620 17.81 14.20 -9.18
C GLU A 620 18.20 12.76 -9.58
N GLY A 621 17.24 11.82 -9.52
CA GLY A 621 17.48 10.42 -9.82
C GLY A 621 17.62 9.52 -8.58
N ILE A 622 17.75 8.22 -8.82
CA ILE A 622 17.72 7.19 -7.77
C ILE A 622 19.06 6.45 -7.72
N THR A 623 19.64 6.35 -6.53
CA THR A 623 20.73 5.41 -6.23
C THR A 623 20.26 4.35 -5.24
N ILE A 624 20.46 3.08 -5.59
CA ILE A 624 20.18 1.92 -4.74
C ILE A 624 21.50 1.26 -4.38
N ARG A 625 21.81 1.19 -3.08
CA ARG A 625 22.98 0.48 -2.56
C ARG A 625 22.54 -0.83 -1.95
N LEU A 626 22.94 -1.93 -2.57
CA LEU A 626 22.61 -3.28 -2.12
C LEU A 626 23.82 -3.87 -1.39
N LYS A 627 23.57 -4.53 -0.26
CA LYS A 627 24.51 -5.41 0.43
C LYS A 627 23.84 -6.76 0.61
N GLN A 628 24.23 -7.73 -0.21
CA GLN A 628 23.71 -9.09 -0.17
C GLN A 628 24.71 -10.00 0.55
N ILE A 629 24.33 -10.51 1.73
CA ILE A 629 25.10 -11.50 2.47
C ILE A 629 24.47 -12.86 2.20
N PHE A 630 25.09 -13.65 1.32
CA PHE A 630 24.68 -15.04 1.11
C PHE A 630 25.26 -15.90 2.22
N ALA A 631 24.41 -16.36 3.12
CA ALA A 631 24.80 -17.16 4.27
C ALA A 631 25.15 -18.61 3.86
N ARG A 632 26.03 -19.24 4.64
CA ARG A 632 26.32 -20.68 4.50
C ARG A 632 25.06 -21.50 4.76
N ALA A 633 24.94 -22.63 4.08
CA ALA A 633 23.82 -23.54 4.29
C ALA A 633 23.74 -24.02 5.76
N VAL A 634 22.53 -23.96 6.32
CA VAL A 634 22.23 -24.53 7.65
C VAL A 634 21.24 -25.71 7.57
N SER A 635 20.49 -25.80 6.47
CA SER A 635 19.58 -26.91 6.17
C SER A 635 19.33 -27.01 4.65
N ASP A 636 18.53 -28.00 4.23
CA ASP A 636 18.11 -28.10 2.83
C ASP A 636 17.15 -27.00 2.38
N THR A 637 16.45 -26.35 3.31
CA THR A 637 15.53 -25.23 3.02
C THR A 637 16.21 -23.88 3.17
N ARG A 638 17.27 -23.81 3.98
CA ARG A 638 18.07 -22.60 4.24
C ARG A 638 19.48 -22.79 3.67
N LYS A 639 19.55 -22.63 2.35
CA LYS A 639 20.79 -22.66 1.56
C LYS A 639 20.62 -21.83 0.30
N ASN A 640 21.76 -21.46 -0.28
CA ASN A 640 21.82 -20.84 -1.59
C ASN A 640 22.19 -21.91 -2.62
N ALA A 641 21.30 -22.20 -3.56
CA ALA A 641 21.53 -23.24 -4.56
C ALA A 641 20.80 -22.92 -5.87
N PHE A 642 21.38 -23.36 -6.97
CA PHE A 642 20.78 -23.31 -8.29
C PHE A 642 20.75 -24.70 -8.91
N THR A 643 19.57 -25.13 -9.37
CA THR A 643 19.39 -26.39 -10.08
C THR A 643 18.76 -26.15 -11.45
N TRP A 644 19.33 -26.73 -12.49
CA TRP A 644 18.72 -26.80 -13.81
C TRP A 644 18.50 -28.26 -14.21
N GLU A 645 17.26 -28.62 -14.53
CA GLU A 645 16.83 -29.98 -14.86
C GLU A 645 16.26 -30.08 -16.28
N THR A 646 16.79 -31.04 -17.06
CA THR A 646 16.36 -31.31 -18.45
C THR A 646 16.09 -32.80 -18.68
N ASN A 647 15.43 -33.13 -19.80
CA ASN A 647 15.13 -34.52 -20.19
C ASN A 647 14.31 -35.29 -19.14
N ARG A 648 13.33 -34.62 -18.53
CA ARG A 648 12.40 -35.23 -17.58
C ARG A 648 11.53 -36.27 -18.27
N GLN A 649 11.20 -37.34 -17.55
CA GLN A 649 10.13 -38.26 -17.94
C GLN A 649 8.80 -37.53 -17.88
N THR A 650 7.82 -38.00 -18.66
CA THR A 650 6.44 -37.50 -18.61
C THR A 650 5.51 -38.54 -18.00
N ASP A 651 4.49 -38.09 -17.29
CA ASP A 651 3.41 -38.95 -16.82
C ASP A 651 2.45 -39.37 -17.97
N SER A 652 1.37 -40.09 -17.63
CA SER A 652 0.37 -40.54 -18.61
C SER A 652 -0.40 -39.40 -19.30
N SER A 653 -0.39 -38.21 -18.72
CA SER A 653 -0.99 -36.98 -19.28
C SER A 653 -0.01 -36.18 -20.12
N GLY A 654 1.26 -36.60 -20.20
CA GLY A 654 2.32 -35.87 -20.91
C GLY A 654 2.97 -34.76 -20.08
N SER A 655 2.65 -34.64 -18.79
CA SER A 655 3.24 -33.65 -17.89
C SER A 655 4.61 -34.10 -17.40
N PRO A 656 5.62 -33.22 -17.38
CA PRO A 656 6.96 -33.61 -16.94
C PRO A 656 7.01 -33.91 -15.44
N ILE A 657 7.74 -34.96 -15.06
CA ILE A 657 7.91 -35.41 -13.68
C ILE A 657 9.24 -34.87 -13.13
N ASN A 658 9.18 -34.09 -12.06
CA ASN A 658 10.36 -33.49 -11.42
C ASN A 658 11.33 -34.55 -10.88
N ASN A 659 12.62 -34.23 -10.90
CA ASN A 659 13.73 -35.07 -10.42
C ASN A 659 13.93 -36.41 -11.18
N THR A 660 13.37 -36.55 -12.39
CA THR A 660 13.58 -37.72 -13.26
C THR A 660 14.59 -37.47 -14.38
N GLY A 661 14.95 -36.20 -14.60
CA GLY A 661 15.85 -35.77 -15.65
C GLY A 661 17.31 -35.65 -15.21
N THR A 662 18.16 -35.20 -16.13
CA THR A 662 19.54 -34.82 -15.83
C THR A 662 19.56 -33.45 -15.18
N ARG A 663 20.30 -33.29 -14.08
CA ARG A 663 20.37 -32.03 -13.31
C ARG A 663 21.79 -31.49 -13.23
N LEU A 664 21.96 -30.19 -13.43
CA LEU A 664 23.13 -29.42 -13.02
C LEU A 664 22.80 -28.70 -11.71
N VAL A 665 23.57 -28.93 -10.65
CA VAL A 665 23.34 -28.34 -9.33
C VAL A 665 24.57 -27.57 -8.89
N LEU A 666 24.43 -26.27 -8.67
CA LEU A 666 25.41 -25.43 -7.98
C LEU A 666 24.91 -25.30 -6.54
N ASN A 667 25.66 -25.80 -5.57
CA ASN A 667 25.20 -25.94 -4.20
C ASN A 667 26.06 -25.11 -3.21
N ASP A 668 25.39 -24.61 -2.17
CA ASP A 668 25.96 -23.82 -1.08
C ASP A 668 26.78 -22.61 -1.57
N ILE A 669 26.11 -21.73 -2.32
CA ILE A 669 26.69 -20.47 -2.81
C ILE A 669 26.70 -19.43 -1.67
N HIS A 670 27.87 -19.00 -1.19
CA HIS A 670 27.93 -18.08 -0.05
C HIS A 670 29.03 -17.04 -0.22
N THR A 671 28.85 -15.89 0.43
CA THR A 671 29.89 -14.84 0.50
C THR A 671 30.79 -15.06 1.71
N SER A 672 32.00 -14.52 1.67
CA SER A 672 32.87 -14.39 2.84
C SER A 672 33.82 -13.20 2.66
N ASP A 673 34.48 -12.81 3.75
CA ASP A 673 35.52 -11.79 3.79
C ASP A 673 36.92 -12.37 3.51
N GLY A 674 37.01 -13.68 3.21
CA GLY A 674 38.24 -14.39 2.86
C GLY A 674 39.09 -14.85 4.03
N GLY A 675 38.59 -14.75 5.26
CA GLY A 675 39.24 -15.28 6.46
C GLY A 675 38.40 -15.07 7.72
N ASP A 676 38.75 -15.83 8.76
CA ASP A 676 38.30 -15.71 10.14
C ASP A 676 39.15 -14.63 10.85
N PHE A 677 38.61 -13.44 11.05
CA PHE A 677 39.35 -12.32 11.65
C PHE A 677 39.03 -12.12 13.13
N ASP A 678 37.95 -12.71 13.65
CA ASP A 678 37.57 -12.66 15.06
C ASP A 678 38.02 -13.89 15.87
N GLY A 679 38.47 -14.95 15.19
CA GLY A 679 39.03 -16.17 15.75
C GLY A 679 38.00 -17.22 16.19
N ASP A 680 36.76 -17.15 15.70
CA ASP A 680 35.67 -18.07 16.07
C ASP A 680 35.70 -19.41 15.29
N GLY A 681 36.58 -19.53 14.29
CA GLY A 681 36.73 -20.70 13.43
C GLY A 681 35.86 -20.69 12.17
N VAL A 682 35.17 -19.60 11.88
CA VAL A 682 34.33 -19.38 10.69
C VAL A 682 34.84 -18.15 9.95
N ASP A 683 34.88 -18.19 8.61
CA ASP A 683 35.21 -16.99 7.85
C ASP A 683 34.16 -15.88 8.09
N ASP A 684 34.62 -14.69 8.45
CA ASP A 684 33.76 -13.50 8.60
C ASP A 684 32.96 -13.25 7.30
N ASN A 685 31.78 -12.65 7.42
CA ASN A 685 30.94 -12.30 6.26
C ASN A 685 30.26 -10.94 6.42
N ALA A 686 31.04 -9.94 6.85
CA ALA A 686 30.52 -8.59 7.08
C ALA A 686 30.43 -7.76 5.79
N PHE A 687 31.21 -8.09 4.74
CA PHE A 687 31.25 -7.31 3.51
C PHE A 687 30.12 -7.65 2.54
N GLY A 688 29.86 -8.94 2.32
CA GLY A 688 28.88 -9.46 1.36
C GLY A 688 29.20 -9.14 -0.10
N MET A 689 28.21 -9.30 -0.98
CA MET A 689 28.21 -8.73 -2.33
C MET A 689 27.57 -7.34 -2.27
N ARG A 690 28.32 -6.30 -2.63
CA ARG A 690 27.82 -4.92 -2.65
C ARG A 690 27.62 -4.46 -4.07
N THR A 691 26.46 -3.88 -4.35
CA THR A 691 26.13 -3.32 -5.64
C THR A 691 25.56 -1.93 -5.45
N ASP A 692 26.28 -0.93 -5.95
CA ASP A 692 25.79 0.44 -6.03
C ASP A 692 25.21 0.62 -7.44
N LEU A 693 23.90 0.86 -7.54
CA LEU A 693 23.16 1.03 -8.79
C LEU A 693 22.53 2.41 -8.83
N SER A 694 22.94 3.25 -9.76
CA SER A 694 22.40 4.59 -9.95
C SER A 694 21.70 4.69 -11.29
N VAL A 695 20.51 5.27 -11.31
CA VAL A 695 19.63 5.32 -12.48
C VAL A 695 19.10 6.73 -12.69
N ASP A 696 19.32 7.24 -13.89
CA ASP A 696 18.78 8.51 -14.39
C ASP A 696 18.07 8.30 -15.74
N VAL A 697 17.21 9.24 -16.10
CA VAL A 697 16.62 9.44 -17.43
C VAL A 697 17.35 10.59 -18.10
N TYR A 698 18.24 10.29 -19.04
CA TYR A 698 19.17 11.28 -19.60
C TYR A 698 19.14 11.37 -21.13
N GLN A 699 19.55 12.52 -21.69
CA GLN A 699 19.77 12.70 -23.13
C GLN A 699 20.97 11.87 -23.61
N THR A 700 20.69 10.79 -24.33
CA THR A 700 21.69 9.81 -24.77
C THR A 700 22.18 10.05 -26.20
N LYS A 701 23.49 9.87 -26.43
CA LYS A 701 24.07 9.96 -27.77
C LYS A 701 23.77 8.72 -28.60
N VAL A 702 22.95 8.87 -29.64
CA VAL A 702 22.68 7.81 -30.63
C VAL A 702 23.30 8.18 -31.97
N VAL A 703 24.09 7.28 -32.55
CA VAL A 703 24.75 7.50 -33.85
C VAL A 703 24.22 6.56 -34.93
N LYS A 704 24.13 7.08 -36.15
CA LYS A 704 23.84 6.33 -37.37
C LYS A 704 24.90 5.24 -37.58
N LYS A 705 24.48 3.98 -37.72
CA LYS A 705 25.40 2.84 -37.90
C LYS A 705 25.86 2.66 -39.35
N THR A 706 25.05 3.07 -40.33
CA THR A 706 25.30 2.90 -41.77
C THR A 706 24.83 4.11 -42.56
N ASP A 707 25.47 4.40 -43.70
CA ASP A 707 25.01 5.42 -44.62
C ASP A 707 23.64 5.08 -45.22
N GLY A 708 22.84 6.11 -45.55
CA GLY A 708 21.56 5.96 -46.25
C GLY A 708 20.34 6.10 -45.34
N ALA A 709 19.18 5.61 -45.80
CA ALA A 709 17.93 5.63 -45.04
C ALA A 709 17.92 4.53 -43.97
N ASP A 710 17.32 4.82 -42.81
CA ASP A 710 16.98 3.78 -41.82
C ASP A 710 15.60 3.15 -42.10
N ALA A 711 15.11 2.32 -41.18
CA ALA A 711 13.83 1.62 -41.29
C ALA A 711 12.63 2.57 -41.41
N LEU A 712 12.75 3.80 -40.93
CA LEU A 712 11.72 4.84 -41.01
C LEU A 712 11.96 5.81 -42.19
N GLY A 713 12.95 5.54 -43.05
CA GLY A 713 13.25 6.34 -44.23
C GLY A 713 14.10 7.59 -43.96
N VAL A 714 14.57 7.83 -42.73
CA VAL A 714 15.36 9.01 -42.39
C VAL A 714 16.81 8.81 -42.86
N THR A 715 17.28 9.69 -43.74
CA THR A 715 18.62 9.57 -44.36
C THR A 715 19.69 10.26 -43.51
N GLY A 716 20.86 9.62 -43.36
CA GLY A 716 22.04 10.18 -42.69
C GLY A 716 23.32 9.41 -43.07
N ALA A 717 24.47 9.97 -42.74
CA ALA A 717 25.77 9.31 -42.90
C ALA A 717 26.16 8.55 -41.62
N ARG A 718 26.96 7.50 -41.75
CA ARG A 718 27.50 6.76 -40.62
C ARG A 718 28.26 7.71 -39.68
N GLY A 719 27.91 7.68 -38.40
CA GLY A 719 28.49 8.54 -37.37
C GLY A 719 27.70 9.81 -37.09
N ASP A 720 26.75 10.19 -37.95
CA ASP A 720 25.84 11.30 -37.65
C ASP A 720 25.00 10.99 -36.41
N GLU A 721 24.81 11.97 -35.54
CA GLU A 721 24.02 11.85 -34.32
C GLU A 721 22.53 12.03 -34.63
N LYS A 722 21.68 11.20 -34.03
CA LYS A 722 20.23 11.35 -34.05
C LYS A 722 19.83 12.48 -33.11
N ILE A 723 19.13 13.47 -33.64
CA ILE A 723 18.60 14.62 -32.90
C ILE A 723 17.09 14.65 -33.09
N MET A 724 16.35 14.71 -31.98
CA MET A 724 14.89 14.83 -31.97
C MET A 724 14.48 16.17 -32.56
N ASP A 725 13.50 16.14 -33.45
CA ASP A 725 13.06 17.29 -34.22
C ASP A 725 11.57 17.13 -34.54
N ALA A 726 10.72 17.82 -33.78
CA ALA A 726 9.27 17.76 -33.94
C ALA A 726 8.79 18.30 -35.31
N ALA A 727 9.62 19.07 -36.03
CA ALA A 727 9.30 19.52 -37.38
C ALA A 727 9.60 18.44 -38.45
N ALA A 728 10.40 17.42 -38.11
CA ALA A 728 10.65 16.29 -38.99
C ALA A 728 9.46 15.32 -38.96
N ALA A 729 9.05 14.80 -40.11
CA ALA A 729 7.91 13.87 -40.20
C ALA A 729 8.08 12.59 -39.37
N ALA A 730 9.32 12.13 -39.18
CA ALA A 730 9.65 10.98 -38.34
C ALA A 730 10.00 11.36 -36.89
N GLY A 731 9.91 12.64 -36.52
CA GLY A 731 10.25 13.17 -35.20
C GLY A 731 11.75 13.33 -34.91
N TYR A 732 12.63 13.07 -35.88
CA TYR A 732 14.08 13.25 -35.73
C TYR A 732 14.80 13.44 -37.08
N ARG A 733 16.06 13.87 -37.00
CA ARG A 733 17.02 13.94 -38.11
C ARG A 733 18.43 13.52 -37.67
N TYR A 734 19.29 13.20 -38.64
CA TYR A 734 20.70 12.92 -38.40
C TYR A 734 21.57 14.16 -38.63
N VAL A 735 22.55 14.39 -37.75
CA VAL A 735 23.39 15.58 -37.72
C VAL A 735 24.85 15.18 -37.51
N SER A 736 25.72 15.54 -38.44
CA SER A 736 27.14 15.15 -38.42
C SER A 736 27.97 15.84 -37.33
N SER A 737 27.57 17.04 -36.91
CA SER A 737 28.23 17.82 -35.87
C SER A 737 27.20 18.69 -35.15
N PRO A 738 26.47 18.11 -34.18
CA PRO A 738 25.43 18.84 -33.47
C PRO A 738 26.00 20.04 -32.70
N THR A 739 25.24 21.13 -32.68
CA THR A 739 25.43 22.28 -31.80
C THR A 739 24.99 21.97 -30.37
N ALA A 740 25.39 22.78 -29.39
CA ALA A 740 24.99 22.59 -27.98
C ALA A 740 23.46 22.48 -27.79
N THR A 741 22.68 23.33 -28.48
CA THR A 741 21.21 23.27 -28.45
C THR A 741 20.65 22.00 -29.11
N GLU A 742 21.32 21.46 -30.14
CA GLU A 742 20.92 20.17 -30.71
C GLU A 742 21.22 19.02 -29.75
N LEU A 743 22.29 19.11 -28.94
CA LEU A 743 22.62 18.09 -27.94
C LEU A 743 21.58 17.95 -26.84
N GLU A 744 20.93 19.05 -26.46
CA GLU A 744 19.78 19.05 -25.52
C GLU A 744 18.56 18.30 -26.11
N ASN A 745 18.50 18.16 -27.44
CA ASN A 745 17.45 17.44 -28.15
C ASN A 745 17.88 16.03 -28.57
N ARG A 746 18.91 15.46 -27.93
CA ARG A 746 19.23 14.04 -28.11
C ARG A 746 18.08 13.16 -27.58
N PRO A 747 17.94 11.93 -28.10
CA PRO A 747 16.94 10.99 -27.59
C PRO A 747 17.14 10.72 -26.09
N LEU A 748 16.05 10.70 -25.35
CA LEU A 748 16.05 10.30 -23.95
C LEU A 748 16.22 8.78 -23.82
N GLY A 749 16.92 8.35 -22.77
CA GLY A 749 17.10 6.95 -22.44
C GLY A 749 17.48 6.77 -20.97
N PHE A 750 17.54 5.53 -20.52
CA PHE A 750 18.03 5.22 -19.18
C PHE A 750 19.55 5.27 -19.15
N ALA A 751 20.09 5.98 -18.18
CA ALA A 751 21.50 6.02 -17.89
C ALA A 751 21.73 5.31 -16.55
N VAL A 752 22.38 4.15 -16.62
CA VAL A 752 22.58 3.26 -15.49
C VAL A 752 24.07 3.15 -15.20
N GLN A 753 24.46 3.50 -13.99
CA GLN A 753 25.79 3.22 -13.47
C GLN A 753 25.69 2.13 -12.42
N ALA A 754 26.52 1.10 -12.54
CA ALA A 754 26.57 0.01 -11.59
C ALA A 754 28.01 -0.26 -11.16
N ARG A 755 28.24 -0.44 -9.87
CA ARG A 755 29.50 -0.95 -9.34
C ARG A 755 29.23 -2.13 -8.41
N SER A 756 29.71 -3.31 -8.78
CA SER A 756 29.55 -4.54 -8.02
C SER A 756 30.89 -5.00 -7.44
N ARG A 757 30.94 -5.26 -6.14
CA ARG A 757 32.15 -5.65 -5.41
C ARG A 757 31.89 -6.75 -4.39
N PHE A 758 32.80 -7.72 -4.30
CA PHE A 758 32.81 -8.72 -3.23
C PHE A 758 34.25 -9.16 -2.93
N LYS A 759 34.50 -9.53 -1.67
CA LYS A 759 35.81 -10.05 -1.23
C LYS A 759 35.98 -11.51 -1.66
N GLU A 760 35.01 -12.36 -1.34
CA GLU A 760 34.97 -13.75 -1.77
C GLU A 760 33.52 -14.20 -2.03
N LEU A 761 33.32 -14.92 -3.15
CA LEU A 761 32.11 -15.69 -3.46
C LEU A 761 32.51 -17.15 -3.64
N SER A 762 31.92 -18.01 -2.84
CA SER A 762 32.23 -19.44 -2.78
C SER A 762 31.07 -20.28 -3.31
N ILE A 763 31.39 -21.35 -4.03
CA ILE A 763 30.45 -22.43 -4.39
C ILE A 763 31.06 -23.72 -3.89
N ASN A 764 30.38 -24.40 -2.96
CA ASN A 764 30.92 -25.62 -2.35
C ASN A 764 31.13 -26.73 -3.39
N ASN A 765 30.12 -26.99 -4.20
CA ASN A 765 30.20 -28.03 -5.23
C ASN A 765 29.27 -27.76 -6.41
N ILE A 766 29.70 -28.23 -7.58
CA ILE A 766 28.94 -28.24 -8.82
C ILE A 766 28.76 -29.71 -9.22
N ASP A 767 27.53 -30.21 -9.12
CA ASP A 767 27.20 -31.61 -9.40
C ASP A 767 26.44 -31.75 -10.72
N LEU A 768 26.78 -32.81 -11.46
CA LEU A 768 25.94 -33.34 -12.53
C LEU A 768 25.24 -34.59 -12.02
N VAL A 769 23.92 -34.55 -11.95
CA VAL A 769 23.10 -35.66 -11.44
C VAL A 769 22.44 -36.39 -12.60
N HIS A 770 22.74 -37.67 -12.73
CA HIS A 770 22.18 -38.53 -13.77
C HIS A 770 21.00 -39.37 -13.23
N PRO A 771 19.92 -39.57 -14.03
CA PRO A 771 18.74 -40.31 -13.61
C PRO A 771 19.01 -41.74 -13.10
N THR A 772 19.99 -42.43 -13.69
CA THR A 772 20.34 -43.82 -13.37
C THR A 772 21.68 -43.98 -12.67
N GLY A 773 22.46 -42.90 -12.58
CA GLY A 773 23.84 -42.90 -12.06
C GLY A 773 24.04 -42.14 -10.74
N GLY A 774 23.06 -41.37 -10.30
CA GLY A 774 23.18 -40.52 -9.10
C GLY A 774 24.02 -39.26 -9.32
N PRO A 775 24.33 -38.51 -8.26
CA PRO A 775 25.12 -37.29 -8.32
C PRO A 775 26.62 -37.59 -8.57
N GLN A 776 27.24 -36.82 -9.46
CA GLN A 776 28.68 -36.78 -9.65
C GLN A 776 29.19 -35.33 -9.57
N THR A 777 30.10 -35.06 -8.65
CA THR A 777 30.70 -33.72 -8.51
C THR A 777 31.68 -33.46 -9.64
N ALA A 778 31.39 -32.45 -10.45
CA ALA A 778 32.24 -31.99 -11.55
C ALA A 778 33.32 -31.02 -11.05
N VAL A 779 32.96 -30.12 -10.13
CA VAL A 779 33.87 -29.12 -9.54
C VAL A 779 33.59 -29.01 -8.04
N TYR A 780 34.65 -28.94 -7.23
CA TYR A 780 34.57 -28.79 -5.78
C TYR A 780 35.34 -27.55 -5.32
N GLY A 781 34.75 -26.77 -4.42
CA GLY A 781 35.38 -25.63 -3.74
C GLY A 781 35.76 -24.48 -4.66
N VAL A 782 34.83 -23.98 -5.47
CA VAL A 782 35.08 -22.78 -6.29
C VAL A 782 35.13 -21.56 -5.38
N LYS A 783 36.20 -20.78 -5.44
CA LYS A 783 36.33 -19.48 -4.77
C LYS A 783 36.67 -18.42 -5.81
N MET A 784 35.86 -17.38 -5.88
CA MET A 784 36.12 -16.17 -6.66
C MET A 784 36.44 -15.06 -5.68
N GLN A 785 37.53 -14.31 -5.90
CA GLN A 785 38.02 -13.32 -4.94
C GLN A 785 38.35 -11.98 -5.59
N ASN A 786 38.29 -10.90 -4.79
CA ASN A 786 38.67 -9.53 -5.17
C ASN A 786 37.99 -9.05 -6.46
N PHE A 787 36.67 -9.22 -6.51
CA PHE A 787 35.88 -8.76 -7.63
C PHE A 787 35.48 -7.30 -7.43
N ASP A 788 35.75 -6.48 -8.45
CA ASP A 788 35.28 -5.09 -8.55
C ASP A 788 35.03 -4.82 -10.03
N ILE A 789 33.77 -4.65 -10.40
CA ILE A 789 33.37 -4.33 -11.77
C ILE A 789 32.52 -3.07 -11.74
N GLU A 790 32.91 -2.13 -12.59
CA GLU A 790 32.15 -0.93 -12.91
C GLU A 790 31.56 -1.08 -14.31
N ALA A 791 30.27 -0.75 -14.43
CA ALA A 791 29.55 -0.71 -15.68
C ALA A 791 28.83 0.63 -15.80
N ASN A 792 28.90 1.22 -17.00
CA ASN A 792 28.12 2.38 -17.37
C ASN A 792 27.35 2.01 -18.64
N LEU A 793 26.02 1.96 -18.52
CA LEU A 793 25.10 1.57 -19.57
C LEU A 793 24.18 2.73 -19.88
N THR A 794 24.11 3.11 -21.15
CA THR A 794 23.05 3.98 -21.65
C THR A 794 22.15 3.16 -22.56
N ALA A 795 20.88 3.08 -22.20
CA ALA A 795 19.86 2.36 -22.94
C ALA A 795 18.86 3.37 -23.51
N THR A 796 19.08 3.73 -24.77
CA THR A 796 18.13 4.51 -25.55
C THR A 796 17.18 3.55 -26.25
N PRO A 797 15.88 3.62 -26.04
CA PRO A 797 15.01 2.78 -26.81
C PRO A 797 14.85 3.35 -28.23
N ILE A 798 14.90 2.46 -29.21
CA ILE A 798 14.91 2.80 -30.64
C ILE A 798 13.65 2.19 -31.27
N PRO A 799 12.85 2.97 -32.02
CA PRO A 799 11.71 2.45 -32.76
C PRO A 799 12.10 1.49 -33.89
#